data_AF-A0A226EBL6-F1
#
_entry.id   AF-A0A226EBL6-F1
#
_cell.length_a   1.000
_cell.length_b   1.000
_cell.length_c   1.000
_cell.angle_alpha   90.00
_cell.angle_beta   90.00
_cell.angle_gamma   90.00
#
_symmetry.space_group_name_H-M   'P 1'
#
loop_
_entity.id
_entity.type
_entity.pdbx_description
1 polymer ?
#
loop_
_entity_poly.entity_id
_entity_poly.type
_entity_poly.pdbx_seq_one_letter_code
_entity_poly.pdbx_strand_id
1 'polypeptide(L)'
;MALAIRNGTKGYTEGKFVLNNLNMSVARGEIYGLLGASGCGKTTLLSCVVGLRRLDSGGIFVFGHQRKGHLGHLCGYMPQEISLLRIYTIHEVLHHFGMIYGMSHEAIETEIKFLATFLDLPPTTRRIEHLSGGQKRRVSLAVVMIHNPALLILDGRFLGEDAPSAFLTLYNCPSLEEVALQLCRLDENHAPISTTLQPDITGSSSSPIFQDGCVVKAKFFSRLSTTLQDNVALSPMNVDTNHISIIHTLVVKAWRRRKRDWVPDVNAAGSILCADAAEKSSTIGDKLVNHVVSTTWLIFGEFCVPVCVFLIFQNVAGREPRTLPVSLVTNDVNLSNNSHLFKHCSQNVTNQTSSKCLENSGICNFLENFENNEFDWITTSTYQEGYESIQNGKTIALLAFPGNFGHHMKDRIVQRNFADSGTIDGSTITIALDESNLITSSWAKQTIVAKYIDFVTAIAKACSSSPPAAQQAQPPLQYNAIYGGIGIHSFLAFTQPGILILTMFMVSLSTGVFWSIDRAAGLEDRDYAAGVSLRHLIAASMISDSVKTVVQMALFVTILFSLYDVEVKGSRIVALSLIFVTTMAGVAIGCMISSLRGKDIEVIIMVVLINMVQGYSSGSLLPLDWAPWYYRQFFCSLLPSSFPVEALRSITSRGWGLDNFYVARGFLSAIVWGFFSLVVIALVERRKHK
;
A
#
# COMPACT_ATOMS: atom_id res chain seq x y z
N MET A 1 -10.19 32.04 -33.00
CA MET A 1 -8.95 31.76 -32.23
C MET A 1 -9.10 30.47 -31.43
N ALA A 2 -8.09 29.60 -31.43
CA ALA A 2 -8.09 28.34 -30.66
C ALA A 2 -7.40 28.49 -29.31
N LEU A 3 -6.21 29.10 -29.26
CA LEU A 3 -5.45 29.37 -28.05
C LEU A 3 -4.87 30.79 -28.11
N ALA A 4 -4.95 31.55 -27.02
CA ALA A 4 -4.24 32.81 -26.88
C ALA A 4 -3.68 32.95 -25.46
N ILE A 5 -2.41 33.32 -25.33
CA ILE A 5 -1.77 33.67 -24.07
C ILE A 5 -1.45 35.15 -24.12
N ARG A 6 -1.85 35.87 -23.07
CA ARG A 6 -1.62 37.30 -22.91
C ARG A 6 -0.81 37.56 -21.65
N ASN A 7 0.35 38.20 -21.81
CA ASN A 7 1.30 38.59 -20.77
C ASN A 7 1.64 37.45 -19.80
N GLY A 8 1.85 36.24 -20.32
CA GLY A 8 2.06 35.06 -19.48
C GLY A 8 3.44 35.07 -18.83
N THR A 9 3.49 35.08 -17.50
CA THR A 9 4.73 34.93 -16.72
C THR A 9 4.70 33.68 -15.84
N LYS A 10 5.85 33.01 -15.70
CA LYS A 10 6.03 31.89 -14.76
C LYS A 10 7.47 31.81 -14.25
N GLY A 11 7.65 31.74 -12.94
CA GLY A 11 8.90 31.45 -12.25
C GLY A 11 8.76 30.24 -11.30
N TYR A 12 9.90 29.63 -10.94
CA TYR A 12 9.96 28.53 -9.96
C TYR A 12 10.73 28.90 -8.69
N THR A 13 11.63 29.87 -8.79
CA THR A 13 12.47 30.38 -7.70
C THR A 13 12.45 31.89 -7.75
N GLU A 14 12.56 32.56 -6.60
CA GLU A 14 12.64 34.02 -6.53
C GLU A 14 13.71 34.55 -7.51
N GLY A 15 13.30 35.45 -8.41
CA GLY A 15 14.19 36.09 -9.39
C GLY A 15 14.47 35.33 -10.69
N LYS A 16 14.01 34.08 -10.88
CA LYS A 16 14.21 33.30 -12.12
C LYS A 16 12.89 32.95 -12.82
N PHE A 17 12.56 33.75 -13.84
CA PHE A 17 11.42 33.51 -14.71
C PHE A 17 11.77 32.53 -15.83
N VAL A 18 10.96 31.47 -15.96
CA VAL A 18 11.01 30.53 -17.09
C VAL A 18 10.21 31.06 -18.27
N LEU A 19 9.09 31.73 -18.00
CA LEU A 19 8.27 32.45 -18.98
C LEU A 19 8.18 33.91 -18.54
N ASN A 20 8.48 34.86 -19.43
CA ASN A 20 8.42 36.29 -19.11
C ASN A 20 7.64 37.06 -20.19
N ASN A 21 6.47 37.59 -19.84
CA ASN A 21 5.57 38.36 -20.72
C ASN A 21 5.33 37.72 -22.09
N LEU A 22 5.08 36.41 -22.11
CA LEU A 22 4.86 35.69 -23.36
C LEU A 22 3.46 36.01 -23.92
N ASN A 23 3.44 36.47 -25.17
CA ASN A 23 2.24 36.61 -25.98
C ASN A 23 2.27 35.58 -27.12
N MET A 24 1.30 34.69 -27.16
CA MET A 24 1.14 33.73 -28.26
C MET A 24 -0.32 33.60 -28.66
N SER A 25 -0.56 33.34 -29.93
CA SER A 25 -1.89 33.25 -30.50
C SER A 25 -1.90 32.15 -31.57
N VAL A 26 -2.77 31.17 -31.43
CA VAL A 26 -2.95 30.05 -32.35
C VAL A 26 -4.38 30.08 -32.86
N ALA A 27 -4.56 30.20 -34.17
CA ALA A 27 -5.85 30.18 -34.83
C ALA A 27 -6.44 28.76 -34.83
N ARG A 28 -7.76 28.66 -35.05
CA ARG A 28 -8.37 27.35 -35.33
C ARG A 28 -7.82 26.88 -36.67
N GLY A 29 -7.63 25.57 -36.84
CA GLY A 29 -7.01 25.06 -38.05
C GLY A 29 -5.47 25.08 -38.03
N GLU A 30 -4.84 25.93 -37.24
CA GLU A 30 -3.39 26.12 -37.26
C GLU A 30 -2.64 24.96 -36.59
N ILE A 31 -1.45 24.64 -37.11
CA ILE A 31 -0.49 23.74 -36.47
C ILE A 31 0.68 24.59 -36.03
N TYR A 32 0.96 24.58 -34.72
CA TYR A 32 1.94 25.45 -34.09
C TYR A 32 3.11 24.65 -33.52
N GLY A 33 4.30 24.84 -34.10
CA GLY A 33 5.52 24.18 -33.65
C GLY A 33 6.30 25.02 -32.63
N LEU A 34 6.45 24.50 -31.40
CA LEU A 34 7.29 25.09 -30.35
C LEU A 34 8.72 24.49 -30.41
N LEU A 35 9.66 25.25 -30.97
CA LEU A 35 11.06 24.83 -31.11
C LEU A 35 11.96 25.63 -30.15
N GLY A 36 12.90 24.94 -29.50
CA GLY A 36 13.91 25.60 -28.65
C GLY A 36 14.80 24.62 -27.90
N ALA A 37 15.88 25.11 -27.30
CA ALA A 37 16.86 24.30 -26.56
C ALA A 37 16.24 23.54 -25.36
N SER A 38 16.89 22.48 -24.89
CA SER A 38 16.47 21.79 -23.66
C SER A 38 16.45 22.78 -22.48
N GLY A 39 15.41 22.73 -21.66
CA GLY A 39 15.26 23.64 -20.52
C GLY A 39 14.77 25.06 -20.83
N CYS A 40 14.44 25.40 -22.09
CA CYS A 40 13.97 26.76 -22.41
C CYS A 40 12.54 27.09 -21.95
N GLY A 41 11.79 26.12 -21.40
CA GLY A 41 10.44 26.35 -20.85
C GLY A 41 9.26 25.80 -21.67
N LYS A 42 9.50 25.04 -22.75
CA LYS A 42 8.45 24.44 -23.60
C LYS A 42 7.43 23.60 -22.80
N THR A 43 7.91 22.61 -22.06
CA THR A 43 7.08 21.73 -21.21
C THR A 43 6.33 22.54 -20.14
N THR A 44 6.97 23.57 -19.56
CA THR A 44 6.32 24.50 -18.62
C THR A 44 5.17 25.26 -19.28
N LEU A 45 5.37 25.76 -20.50
CA LEU A 45 4.33 26.45 -21.27
C LEU A 45 3.15 25.51 -21.57
N LEU A 46 3.43 24.31 -22.10
CA LEU A 46 2.40 23.32 -22.40
C LEU A 46 1.62 22.91 -21.14
N SER A 47 2.32 22.69 -20.02
CA SER A 47 1.71 22.41 -18.71
C SER A 47 0.77 23.54 -18.25
N CYS A 48 1.13 24.80 -18.52
CA CYS A 48 0.28 25.95 -18.20
C CYS A 48 -0.96 26.01 -19.11
N VAL A 49 -0.82 25.65 -20.39
CA VAL A 49 -1.94 25.61 -21.35
C VAL A 49 -2.95 24.53 -20.97
N VAL A 50 -2.49 23.30 -20.74
CA VAL A 50 -3.34 22.15 -20.35
C VAL A 50 -4.02 22.36 -18.99
N GLY A 51 -3.36 23.13 -18.12
CA GLY A 51 -3.87 23.47 -16.79
C GLY A 51 -3.30 22.66 -15.64
N LEU A 52 -2.25 21.88 -15.90
CA LEU A 52 -1.43 21.23 -14.88
C LEU A 52 -0.75 22.26 -13.96
N ARG A 53 -0.37 23.42 -14.52
CA ARG A 53 0.22 24.55 -13.78
C ARG A 53 -0.56 25.84 -14.03
N ARG A 54 -0.49 26.79 -13.09
CA ARG A 54 -0.99 28.15 -13.26
C ARG A 54 0.14 29.12 -13.60
N LEU A 55 -0.16 30.12 -14.41
CA LEU A 55 0.73 31.27 -14.62
C LEU A 55 0.75 32.14 -13.36
N ASP A 56 1.87 32.81 -13.10
CA ASP A 56 1.99 33.75 -11.97
C ASP A 56 1.31 35.10 -12.32
N SER A 57 1.37 35.50 -13.58
CA SER A 57 0.61 36.64 -14.12
C SER A 57 0.22 36.41 -15.58
N GLY A 58 -0.76 37.18 -16.06
CA GLY A 58 -1.34 37.04 -17.39
C GLY A 58 -2.56 36.12 -17.46
N GLY A 59 -2.99 35.79 -18.68
CA GLY A 59 -4.18 34.98 -18.92
C GLY A 59 -4.03 34.05 -20.12
N ILE A 60 -4.58 32.85 -19.99
CA ILE A 60 -4.71 31.87 -21.08
C ILE A 60 -6.17 31.81 -21.50
N PHE A 61 -6.42 31.98 -22.79
CA PHE A 61 -7.74 31.94 -23.41
C PHE A 61 -7.79 30.77 -24.37
N VAL A 62 -8.75 29.87 -24.18
CA VAL A 62 -8.97 28.72 -25.07
C VAL A 62 -10.38 28.87 -25.66
N PHE A 63 -10.49 28.82 -26.98
CA PHE A 63 -11.75 29.04 -27.72
C PHE A 63 -12.54 30.29 -27.25
N GLY A 64 -11.82 31.39 -26.98
CA GLY A 64 -12.42 32.67 -26.56
C GLY A 64 -12.71 32.80 -25.06
N HIS A 65 -12.57 31.72 -24.29
CA HIS A 65 -12.85 31.71 -22.85
C HIS A 65 -11.57 31.70 -22.02
N GLN A 66 -11.52 32.50 -20.96
CA GLN A 66 -10.38 32.50 -20.04
C GLN A 66 -10.35 31.20 -19.22
N ARG A 67 -9.23 30.47 -19.30
CA ARG A 67 -9.04 29.19 -18.61
C ARG A 67 -8.80 29.41 -17.11
N LYS A 68 -9.60 28.75 -16.26
CA LYS A 68 -9.40 28.71 -14.79
C LYS A 68 -9.01 27.32 -14.23
N GLY A 69 -9.16 26.24 -15.02
CA GLY A 69 -8.94 24.84 -14.60
C GLY A 69 -8.49 23.93 -15.76
N HIS A 70 -8.63 22.61 -15.61
CA HIS A 70 -8.34 21.66 -16.70
C HIS A 70 -9.27 21.87 -17.89
N LEU A 71 -8.83 21.48 -19.09
CA LEU A 71 -9.61 21.59 -20.33
C LEU A 71 -10.54 20.40 -20.57
N GLY A 72 -10.31 19.26 -19.89
CA GLY A 72 -11.15 18.07 -19.99
C GLY A 72 -11.29 17.59 -21.44
N HIS A 73 -12.51 17.28 -21.85
CA HIS A 73 -12.83 16.76 -23.19
C HIS A 73 -12.45 17.68 -24.36
N LEU A 74 -12.18 18.98 -24.11
CA LEU A 74 -11.82 19.93 -25.17
C LEU A 74 -10.37 19.78 -25.62
N CYS A 75 -9.51 19.16 -24.79
CA CYS A 75 -8.08 19.09 -25.02
C CYS A 75 -7.53 17.69 -24.86
N GLY A 76 -6.87 17.21 -25.91
CA GLY A 76 -6.02 16.04 -25.83
C GLY A 76 -4.60 16.43 -25.44
N TYR A 77 -4.09 15.91 -24.33
CA TYR A 77 -2.69 16.10 -23.92
C TYR A 77 -1.90 14.80 -23.94
N MET A 78 -0.78 14.80 -24.66
CA MET A 78 0.19 13.71 -24.66
C MET A 78 1.48 14.15 -23.96
N PRO A 79 1.83 13.58 -22.79
CA PRO A 79 3.05 13.96 -22.08
C PRO A 79 4.33 13.48 -22.79
N GLN A 80 5.46 14.06 -22.37
CA GLN A 80 6.79 13.72 -22.88
C GLN A 80 7.14 12.25 -22.61
N GLU A 81 6.88 11.77 -21.40
CA GLU A 81 7.04 10.37 -21.05
C GLU A 81 5.84 9.55 -21.53
N ILE A 82 6.07 8.27 -21.80
CA ILE A 82 5.04 7.35 -22.27
C ILE A 82 4.21 6.92 -21.05
N SER A 83 3.27 7.77 -20.65
CA SER A 83 2.37 7.56 -19.51
C SER A 83 1.23 6.61 -19.86
N LEU A 84 1.56 5.33 -20.03
CA LEU A 84 0.64 4.24 -20.33
C LEU A 84 0.74 3.15 -19.27
N LEU A 85 -0.42 2.57 -18.89
CA LEU A 85 -0.48 1.41 -18.00
C LEU A 85 0.09 0.20 -18.73
N ARG A 86 1.23 -0.32 -18.28
CA ARG A 86 1.97 -1.37 -18.99
C ARG A 86 1.24 -2.71 -19.04
N ILE A 87 0.41 -2.98 -18.05
CA ILE A 87 -0.25 -4.28 -17.88
C ILE A 87 -1.47 -4.43 -18.80
N TYR A 88 -2.04 -3.31 -19.24
CA TYR A 88 -3.25 -3.33 -20.07
C TYR A 88 -2.94 -3.66 -21.53
N THR A 89 -3.94 -4.22 -22.20
CA THR A 89 -3.97 -4.32 -23.65
C THR A 89 -4.24 -2.95 -24.29
N ILE A 90 -3.91 -2.82 -25.57
CA ILE A 90 -4.19 -1.60 -26.33
C ILE A 90 -5.70 -1.31 -26.32
N HIS A 91 -6.52 -2.36 -26.48
CA HIS A 91 -7.97 -2.29 -26.40
C HIS A 91 -8.43 -1.75 -25.04
N GLU A 92 -7.97 -2.35 -23.94
CA GLU A 92 -8.35 -1.95 -22.58
C GLU A 92 -7.98 -0.50 -22.26
N VAL A 93 -6.79 -0.03 -22.63
CA VAL A 93 -6.40 1.37 -22.37
C VAL A 93 -7.26 2.33 -23.17
N LEU A 94 -7.47 2.07 -24.46
CA LEU A 94 -8.32 2.91 -25.29
C LEU A 94 -9.75 2.92 -24.77
N HIS A 95 -10.28 1.74 -24.45
CA HIS A 95 -11.61 1.59 -23.89
C HIS A 95 -11.78 2.39 -22.60
N HIS A 96 -10.83 2.25 -21.67
CA HIS A 96 -10.80 2.95 -20.40
C HIS A 96 -10.80 4.48 -20.55
N PHE A 97 -9.95 5.04 -21.41
CA PHE A 97 -9.95 6.49 -21.62
C PHE A 97 -11.21 6.95 -22.36
N GLY A 98 -11.76 6.16 -23.27
CA GLY A 98 -13.06 6.42 -23.89
C GLY A 98 -14.18 6.58 -22.85
N MET A 99 -14.22 5.70 -21.85
CA MET A 99 -15.17 5.80 -20.72
C MET A 99 -14.93 7.03 -19.85
N ILE A 100 -13.68 7.40 -19.55
CA ILE A 100 -13.36 8.63 -18.79
C ILE A 100 -13.92 9.88 -19.48
N TYR A 101 -13.87 9.91 -20.82
CA TYR A 101 -14.42 10.99 -21.63
C TYR A 101 -15.95 10.91 -21.82
N GLY A 102 -16.63 9.91 -21.26
CA GLY A 102 -18.07 9.74 -21.31
C GLY A 102 -18.60 9.22 -22.65
N MET A 103 -17.76 8.52 -23.44
CA MET A 103 -18.18 7.94 -24.71
C MET A 103 -18.99 6.66 -24.48
N SER A 104 -20.01 6.40 -25.31
CA SER A 104 -20.74 5.12 -25.31
C SER A 104 -19.85 3.97 -25.77
N HIS A 105 -20.07 2.75 -25.27
CA HIS A 105 -19.32 1.55 -25.70
C HIS A 105 -19.23 1.38 -27.22
N GLU A 106 -20.33 1.56 -27.96
CA GLU A 106 -20.33 1.42 -29.43
C GLU A 106 -19.45 2.47 -30.13
N ALA A 107 -19.51 3.72 -29.67
CA ALA A 107 -18.66 4.79 -30.17
C ALA A 107 -17.17 4.52 -29.88
N ILE A 108 -16.86 3.98 -28.70
CA ILE A 108 -15.49 3.61 -28.33
C ILE A 108 -14.96 2.51 -29.25
N GLU A 109 -15.70 1.42 -29.44
CA GLU A 109 -15.28 0.32 -30.33
C GLU A 109 -15.08 0.77 -31.78
N THR A 110 -15.96 1.65 -32.26
CA THR A 110 -15.86 2.22 -33.61
C THR A 110 -14.59 3.05 -33.76
N GLU A 111 -14.30 3.91 -32.78
CA GLU A 111 -13.12 4.76 -32.79
C GLU A 111 -11.83 3.94 -32.59
N ILE A 112 -11.84 2.90 -31.75
CA ILE A 112 -10.71 1.98 -31.58
C ILE A 112 -10.33 1.33 -32.91
N LYS A 113 -11.31 0.79 -33.65
CA LYS A 113 -11.06 0.18 -34.96
C LYS A 113 -10.46 1.18 -35.93
N PHE A 114 -11.00 2.40 -35.97
CA PHE A 114 -10.49 3.47 -36.81
C PHE A 114 -9.05 3.85 -36.45
N LEU A 115 -8.78 4.14 -35.18
CA LEU A 115 -7.45 4.53 -34.71
C LEU A 115 -6.42 3.43 -34.88
N ALA A 116 -6.83 2.16 -34.72
CA ALA A 116 -5.96 1.01 -34.97
C ALA A 116 -5.48 0.96 -36.42
N THR A 117 -6.37 1.16 -37.40
CA THR A 117 -5.99 1.23 -38.81
C THR A 117 -5.24 2.51 -39.14
N PHE A 118 -5.69 3.65 -38.61
CA PHE A 118 -5.15 4.97 -38.95
C PHE A 118 -3.72 5.19 -38.43
N LEU A 119 -3.42 4.72 -37.22
CA LEU A 119 -2.10 4.84 -36.60
C LEU A 119 -1.25 3.58 -36.76
N ASP A 120 -1.69 2.61 -37.57
CA ASP A 120 -1.01 1.33 -37.76
C ASP A 120 -0.62 0.69 -36.41
N LEU A 121 -1.62 0.55 -35.53
CA LEU A 121 -1.41 -0.04 -34.21
C LEU A 121 -1.25 -1.56 -34.35
N PRO A 122 -0.38 -2.18 -33.54
CA PRO A 122 -0.32 -3.64 -33.46
C PRO A 122 -1.65 -4.20 -32.95
N PRO A 123 -1.87 -5.54 -33.02
CA PRO A 123 -3.12 -6.16 -32.61
C PRO A 123 -3.60 -5.65 -31.26
N THR A 124 -4.87 -5.21 -31.19
CA THR A 124 -5.42 -4.49 -30.03
C THR A 124 -5.43 -5.32 -28.74
N THR A 125 -5.36 -6.66 -28.86
CA THR A 125 -5.23 -7.62 -27.78
C THR A 125 -3.83 -7.70 -27.17
N ARG A 126 -2.82 -7.08 -27.80
CA ARG A 126 -1.44 -7.10 -27.31
C ARG A 126 -1.29 -6.17 -26.11
N ARG A 127 -0.57 -6.64 -25.08
CA ARG A 127 -0.23 -5.84 -23.88
C ARG A 127 0.79 -4.76 -24.19
N ILE A 128 0.65 -3.62 -23.50
CA ILE A 128 1.52 -2.45 -23.67
C ILE A 128 2.96 -2.75 -23.27
N GLU A 129 3.20 -3.62 -22.28
CA GLU A 129 4.54 -4.01 -21.85
C GLU A 129 5.43 -4.50 -23.02
N HIS A 130 4.86 -5.31 -23.92
CA HIS A 130 5.54 -5.96 -25.04
C HIS A 130 5.64 -5.10 -26.32
N LEU A 131 5.25 -3.83 -26.26
CA LEU A 131 5.32 -2.92 -27.39
C LEU A 131 6.69 -2.23 -27.46
N SER A 132 7.16 -1.96 -28.69
CA SER A 132 8.33 -1.11 -28.92
C SER A 132 8.07 0.33 -28.46
N GLY A 133 9.11 1.12 -28.26
CA GLY A 133 8.96 2.54 -27.88
C GLY A 133 8.10 3.33 -28.88
N GLY A 134 8.30 3.11 -30.19
CA GLY A 134 7.49 3.70 -31.26
C GLY A 134 6.03 3.27 -31.20
N GLN A 135 5.76 1.97 -31.07
CA GLN A 135 4.40 1.44 -30.92
C GLN A 135 3.69 2.03 -29.69
N LYS A 136 4.38 2.11 -28.55
CA LYS A 136 3.86 2.76 -27.34
C LYS A 136 3.53 4.23 -27.57
N ARG A 137 4.33 4.96 -28.36
CA ARG A 137 4.08 6.35 -28.72
C ARG A 137 2.83 6.48 -29.60
N ARG A 138 2.63 5.59 -30.58
CA ARG A 138 1.42 5.54 -31.42
C ARG A 138 0.16 5.23 -30.59
N VAL A 139 0.24 4.28 -29.67
CA VAL A 139 -0.85 4.00 -28.71
C VAL A 139 -1.12 5.21 -27.81
N SER A 140 -0.07 5.89 -27.32
CA SER A 140 -0.25 7.09 -26.51
C SER A 140 -0.96 8.20 -27.28
N LEU A 141 -0.67 8.37 -28.57
CA LEU A 141 -1.38 9.29 -29.46
C LEU A 141 -2.84 8.87 -29.65
N ALA A 142 -3.09 7.58 -29.90
CA ALA A 142 -4.43 7.03 -30.07
C ALA A 142 -5.34 7.34 -28.87
N VAL A 143 -4.82 7.17 -27.65
CA VAL A 143 -5.55 7.49 -26.41
C VAL A 143 -5.93 8.97 -26.32
N VAL A 144 -5.09 9.86 -26.83
CA VAL A 144 -5.38 11.30 -26.82
C VAL A 144 -6.39 11.67 -27.90
N MET A 145 -6.46 10.90 -28.99
CA MET A 145 -7.36 11.15 -30.12
C MET A 145 -8.75 10.53 -29.97
N ILE A 146 -8.93 9.54 -29.08
CA ILE A 146 -10.16 8.74 -28.97
C ILE A 146 -11.44 9.56 -28.75
N HIS A 147 -11.36 10.65 -28.00
CA HIS A 147 -12.51 11.52 -27.73
C HIS A 147 -12.65 12.67 -28.71
N ASN A 148 -11.87 12.66 -29.79
CA ASN A 148 -11.87 13.66 -30.84
C ASN A 148 -11.71 15.12 -30.33
N PRO A 149 -10.58 15.44 -29.67
CA PRO A 149 -10.36 16.74 -29.04
C PRO A 149 -10.34 17.90 -30.05
N ALA A 150 -10.88 19.05 -29.64
CA ALA A 150 -10.81 20.28 -30.42
C ALA A 150 -9.40 20.93 -30.38
N LEU A 151 -8.66 20.73 -29.29
CA LEU A 151 -7.27 21.17 -29.12
C LEU A 151 -6.38 19.96 -28.84
N LEU A 152 -5.36 19.73 -29.66
CA LEU A 152 -4.40 18.65 -29.47
C LEU A 152 -3.03 19.24 -29.07
N ILE A 153 -2.50 18.80 -27.93
CA ILE A 153 -1.22 19.22 -27.40
C ILE A 153 -0.33 17.99 -27.23
N LEU A 154 0.75 17.93 -28.00
CA LEU A 154 1.74 16.88 -27.86
C LEU A 154 3.04 17.44 -27.29
N ASP A 155 3.46 16.88 -26.16
CA ASP A 155 4.72 17.16 -25.50
C ASP A 155 5.67 15.99 -25.77
N GLY A 156 6.85 16.25 -26.34
CA GLY A 156 7.89 15.25 -26.59
C GLY A 156 8.22 14.95 -28.06
N ARG A 157 9.25 14.13 -28.25
CA ARG A 157 9.84 13.82 -29.56
C ARG A 157 9.08 12.68 -30.24
N PHE A 158 8.75 12.82 -31.51
CA PHE A 158 8.46 11.68 -32.39
C PHE A 158 9.80 11.25 -33.00
N LEU A 159 10.20 9.99 -32.81
CA LEU A 159 11.36 9.46 -33.54
C LEU A 159 10.93 9.27 -35.00
N GLY A 160 11.73 9.78 -35.93
CA GLY A 160 11.43 9.74 -37.37
C GLY A 160 11.49 8.35 -38.00
N GLU A 161 11.98 7.34 -37.27
CA GLU A 161 12.16 5.97 -37.76
C GLU A 161 10.85 5.15 -37.82
N ASP A 162 9.73 5.66 -37.27
CA ASP A 162 8.49 4.89 -37.00
C ASP A 162 7.22 5.46 -37.68
N ALA A 163 7.33 6.01 -38.89
CA ALA A 163 6.19 6.58 -39.62
C ALA A 163 5.20 5.49 -40.11
N PRO A 164 3.87 5.74 -40.15
CA PRO A 164 2.90 4.75 -40.63
C PRO A 164 3.05 4.56 -42.14
N SER A 165 3.41 3.35 -42.58
CA SER A 165 3.54 2.94 -43.98
C SER A 165 2.26 3.22 -44.79
N ALA A 166 1.11 3.24 -44.12
CA ALA A 166 -0.19 3.63 -44.65
C ALA A 166 -0.20 5.04 -45.27
N PHE A 167 0.54 6.02 -44.75
CA PHE A 167 0.56 7.38 -45.34
C PHE A 167 1.33 7.44 -46.65
N LEU A 168 2.41 6.67 -46.76
CA LEU A 168 3.22 6.60 -47.98
C LEU A 168 2.45 5.90 -49.11
N THR A 169 1.70 4.84 -48.77
CA THR A 169 0.87 4.09 -49.74
C THR A 169 -0.40 4.85 -50.15
N LEU A 170 -1.08 5.52 -49.22
CA LEU A 170 -2.34 6.24 -49.50
C LEU A 170 -2.11 7.46 -50.41
N TYR A 171 -0.98 8.14 -50.27
CA TYR A 171 -0.61 9.31 -51.09
C TYR A 171 0.40 9.00 -52.20
N ASN A 172 0.77 7.73 -52.36
CA ASN A 172 1.72 7.25 -53.37
C ASN A 172 2.98 8.11 -53.49
N CYS A 173 3.61 8.40 -52.35
CA CYS A 173 4.82 9.21 -52.27
C CYS A 173 5.97 8.41 -51.69
N PRO A 174 7.20 8.55 -52.21
CA PRO A 174 8.37 7.83 -51.71
C PRO A 174 8.89 8.42 -50.39
N SER A 175 8.57 9.68 -50.08
CA SER A 175 8.97 10.34 -48.83
C SER A 175 7.79 11.03 -48.14
N LEU A 176 7.87 11.15 -46.82
CA LEU A 176 6.84 11.81 -46.03
C LEU A 176 6.84 13.34 -46.25
N GLU A 177 7.96 13.91 -46.69
CA GLU A 177 8.06 15.32 -47.08
C GLU A 177 7.23 15.61 -48.32
N GLU A 178 7.20 14.69 -49.29
CA GLU A 178 6.30 14.78 -50.45
C GLU A 178 4.85 14.63 -50.06
N VAL A 179 4.51 13.74 -49.12
CA VAL A 179 3.14 13.66 -48.57
C VAL A 179 2.74 15.01 -47.94
N ALA A 180 3.63 15.66 -47.20
CA ALA A 180 3.37 16.98 -46.60
C ALA A 180 3.26 18.09 -47.63
N LEU A 181 4.15 18.13 -48.62
CA LEU A 181 4.12 19.09 -49.72
C LEU A 181 2.87 18.93 -50.57
N GLN A 182 2.47 17.69 -50.86
CA GLN A 182 1.29 17.37 -51.66
C GLN A 182 0.00 17.69 -50.90
N LEU A 183 -0.04 17.42 -49.59
CA LEU A 183 -1.15 17.85 -48.74
C LEU A 183 -1.23 19.38 -48.62
N CYS A 184 -0.10 20.09 -48.59
CA CYS A 184 -0.08 21.57 -48.64
C CYS A 184 -0.54 22.11 -50.01
N ARG A 185 -0.10 21.53 -51.14
CA ARG A 185 -0.53 21.93 -52.50
C ARG A 185 -2.02 21.65 -52.78
N LEU A 186 -2.58 20.59 -52.20
CA LEU A 186 -4.01 20.28 -52.30
C LEU A 186 -4.90 21.28 -51.54
N ASP A 187 -4.36 22.05 -50.58
CA ASP A 187 -5.09 23.15 -49.94
C ASP A 187 -5.09 24.43 -50.80
N GLU A 188 -4.10 24.64 -51.68
CA GLU A 188 -4.04 25.81 -52.59
C GLU A 188 -5.03 25.69 -53.76
N ASN A 189 -5.27 24.48 -54.26
CA ASN A 189 -6.09 24.23 -55.46
C ASN A 189 -7.62 24.19 -55.21
N HIS A 190 -8.09 24.50 -54.00
CA HIS A 190 -9.51 24.53 -53.65
C HIS A 190 -10.07 25.94 -53.38
N ALA A 191 -9.35 27.00 -53.75
CA ALA A 191 -9.97 28.30 -54.01
C ALA A 191 -10.68 28.26 -55.40
N PRO A 192 -11.92 28.76 -55.54
CA PRO A 192 -12.67 28.64 -56.78
C PRO A 192 -12.01 29.45 -57.91
N ILE A 193 -11.89 28.80 -59.05
CA ILE A 193 -11.46 29.36 -60.32
C ILE A 193 -12.58 30.27 -60.85
N SER A 194 -12.29 31.57 -61.02
CA SER A 194 -13.01 32.42 -61.97
C SER A 194 -12.05 32.88 -63.06
N THR A 195 -12.40 32.45 -64.27
CA THR A 195 -11.73 32.61 -65.56
C THR A 195 -11.77 34.03 -66.13
N THR A 196 -10.76 34.31 -66.96
CA THR A 196 -10.71 35.17 -68.19
C THR A 196 -9.86 36.45 -68.19
N LEU A 197 -8.94 36.45 -69.18
CA LEU A 197 -8.43 37.55 -70.03
C LEU A 197 -7.22 38.43 -69.58
N GLN A 198 -6.08 38.11 -70.23
CA GLN A 198 -5.02 38.93 -70.87
C GLN A 198 -4.25 40.04 -70.10
N PRO A 199 -2.98 40.32 -70.52
CA PRO A 199 -2.00 41.05 -69.74
C PRO A 199 -2.07 42.56 -70.03
N ASP A 200 -1.98 43.40 -68.99
CA ASP A 200 -1.39 44.73 -69.14
C ASP A 200 -1.01 45.38 -67.80
N ILE A 201 -0.09 46.33 -67.93
CA ILE A 201 0.79 46.97 -66.96
C ILE A 201 0.03 47.95 -66.03
N THR A 202 0.46 48.06 -64.76
CA THR A 202 0.67 49.29 -63.93
C THR A 202 0.17 49.18 -62.47
N GLY A 203 1.05 49.60 -61.55
CA GLY A 203 0.70 50.59 -60.51
C GLY A 203 -0.13 50.17 -59.28
N SER A 204 0.57 49.88 -58.19
CA SER A 204 0.32 50.35 -56.81
C SER A 204 -1.11 50.40 -56.21
N SER A 205 -1.24 49.61 -55.13
CA SER A 205 -1.90 49.90 -53.84
C SER A 205 -3.39 50.25 -53.78
N SER A 206 -4.21 49.32 -53.27
CA SER A 206 -4.87 49.43 -51.94
C SER A 206 -5.91 48.32 -51.67
N SER A 207 -5.85 47.76 -50.44
CA SER A 207 -6.91 47.01 -49.71
C SER A 207 -7.26 45.57 -50.17
N PRO A 208 -8.11 44.80 -49.44
CA PRO A 208 -7.92 44.23 -48.10
C PRO A 208 -8.22 42.69 -48.04
N ILE A 209 -7.89 42.09 -46.89
CA ILE A 209 -8.53 40.94 -46.20
C ILE A 209 -9.20 39.86 -47.08
N PHE A 210 -8.54 38.70 -47.20
CA PHE A 210 -9.16 37.36 -47.07
C PHE A 210 -8.08 36.40 -46.56
N GLN A 211 -8.27 35.87 -45.35
CA GLN A 211 -7.44 34.82 -44.75
C GLN A 211 -8.33 33.62 -44.46
N ASP A 212 -8.22 32.58 -45.27
CA ASP A 212 -8.50 31.21 -44.86
C ASP A 212 -7.54 30.29 -45.63
N GLY A 213 -6.35 30.12 -45.05
CA GLY A 213 -5.33 29.18 -45.48
C GLY A 213 -4.66 28.61 -44.23
N CYS A 214 -4.52 27.29 -44.17
CA CYS A 214 -3.94 26.58 -43.03
C CYS A 214 -2.41 26.80 -42.99
N VAL A 215 -1.95 27.86 -42.32
CA VAL A 215 -0.52 28.20 -42.19
C VAL A 215 0.14 27.29 -41.14
N VAL A 216 1.26 26.65 -41.48
CA VAL A 216 2.14 26.01 -40.50
C VAL A 216 3.09 27.07 -39.98
N LYS A 217 2.95 27.50 -38.71
CA LYS A 217 3.88 28.44 -38.08
C LYS A 217 4.81 27.71 -37.12
N ALA A 218 6.11 27.82 -37.38
CA ALA A 218 7.16 27.41 -36.47
C ALA A 218 7.82 28.65 -35.88
N LYS A 219 7.80 28.81 -34.55
CA LYS A 219 8.58 29.86 -33.86
C LYS A 219 9.74 29.23 -33.12
N PHE A 220 10.94 29.73 -33.38
CA PHE A 220 12.18 29.29 -32.73
C PHE A 220 12.50 30.16 -31.51
N PHE A 221 12.80 29.55 -30.37
CA PHE A 221 13.14 30.24 -29.13
C PHE A 221 14.50 29.77 -28.58
N SER A 222 15.48 30.67 -28.49
CA SER A 222 16.77 30.42 -27.82
C SER A 222 16.62 30.40 -26.28
N ARG A 223 15.74 31.25 -25.73
CA ARG A 223 15.30 31.30 -24.31
C ARG A 223 13.93 31.99 -24.25
N LEU A 224 12.91 31.40 -23.60
CA LEU A 224 11.58 32.05 -23.44
C LEU A 224 11.58 33.22 -22.41
N SER A 225 12.74 33.55 -21.84
CA SER A 225 12.93 34.61 -20.85
C SER A 225 13.30 35.98 -21.44
N THR A 226 13.59 36.07 -22.74
CA THR A 226 14.00 37.33 -23.38
C THR A 226 12.85 37.91 -24.20
N THR A 227 12.42 39.10 -23.79
CA THR A 227 11.49 40.00 -24.47
C THR A 227 11.89 40.22 -25.93
N LEU A 228 11.01 39.92 -26.88
CA LEU A 228 11.09 40.48 -28.23
C LEU A 228 9.68 40.76 -28.74
N GLN A 229 9.43 42.05 -28.98
CA GLN A 229 8.31 42.58 -29.75
C GLN A 229 8.37 42.08 -31.19
N ASP A 230 7.22 42.13 -31.85
CA ASP A 230 6.96 41.65 -33.20
C ASP A 230 7.98 42.09 -34.27
N ASN A 231 8.04 41.27 -35.33
CA ASN A 231 8.76 41.43 -36.61
C ASN A 231 10.20 40.87 -36.65
N VAL A 232 10.30 39.57 -36.95
CA VAL A 232 11.49 39.02 -37.62
C VAL A 232 11.03 38.20 -38.82
N ALA A 233 11.29 38.75 -40.01
CA ALA A 233 11.26 38.02 -41.27
C ALA A 233 12.38 36.98 -41.26
N LEU A 234 12.07 35.73 -41.61
CA LEU A 234 13.06 34.67 -41.76
C LEU A 234 13.49 34.58 -43.23
N SER A 235 14.72 35.00 -43.51
CA SER A 235 15.54 34.55 -44.65
C SER A 235 15.99 33.11 -44.40
N PRO A 236 16.15 32.26 -45.44
CA PRO A 236 16.52 30.87 -45.25
C PRO A 236 18.00 30.80 -44.87
N MET A 237 18.28 30.38 -43.64
CA MET A 237 19.56 29.78 -43.31
C MET A 237 19.33 28.30 -43.01
N ASN A 238 20.16 27.47 -43.65
CA ASN A 238 20.26 26.02 -43.50
C ASN A 238 20.23 25.61 -42.03
N VAL A 239 19.07 25.15 -41.58
CA VAL A 239 18.92 24.33 -40.39
C VAL A 239 18.42 23.00 -40.92
N ASP A 240 19.22 21.95 -40.76
CA ASP A 240 18.86 20.59 -41.15
C ASP A 240 17.42 20.30 -40.73
N THR A 241 16.60 19.98 -41.73
CA THR A 241 15.16 19.92 -41.65
C THR A 241 14.75 18.83 -40.66
N ASN A 242 14.23 19.25 -39.50
CA ASN A 242 13.66 18.32 -38.52
C ASN A 242 12.39 17.67 -39.08
N HIS A 243 12.56 16.55 -39.81
CA HIS A 243 11.51 15.69 -40.38
C HIS A 243 10.39 15.35 -39.37
N ILE A 244 10.70 15.38 -38.07
CA ILE A 244 9.84 15.07 -36.91
C ILE A 244 8.59 15.97 -36.82
N SER A 245 8.72 17.26 -37.13
CA SER A 245 7.58 18.21 -37.06
C SER A 245 6.58 18.01 -38.20
N ILE A 246 7.06 17.49 -39.33
CA ILE A 246 6.31 17.28 -40.56
C ILE A 246 5.38 16.07 -40.39
N ILE A 247 5.88 14.95 -39.85
CA ILE A 247 5.07 13.74 -39.58
C ILE A 247 3.86 14.04 -38.68
N HIS A 248 4.10 14.80 -37.61
CA HIS A 248 3.05 15.20 -36.69
C HIS A 248 1.97 16.04 -37.38
N THR A 249 2.41 16.97 -38.22
CA THR A 249 1.54 17.85 -39.00
C THR A 249 0.66 17.04 -39.97
N LEU A 250 1.23 15.99 -40.56
CA LEU A 250 0.57 15.12 -41.52
C LEU A 250 -0.53 14.24 -40.93
N VAL A 251 -0.24 13.57 -39.83
CA VAL A 251 -1.21 12.72 -39.13
C VAL A 251 -2.40 13.57 -38.67
N VAL A 252 -2.15 14.76 -38.12
CA VAL A 252 -3.21 15.68 -37.67
C VAL A 252 -4.00 16.26 -38.84
N LYS A 253 -3.36 16.59 -39.96
CA LYS A 253 -4.03 17.06 -41.19
C LYS A 253 -4.92 15.98 -41.80
N ALA A 254 -4.43 14.74 -41.92
CA ALA A 254 -5.19 13.62 -42.47
C ALA A 254 -6.40 13.26 -41.60
N TRP A 255 -6.24 13.28 -40.28
CA TRP A 255 -7.32 13.09 -39.33
C TRP A 255 -8.43 14.16 -39.47
N ARG A 256 -8.07 15.44 -39.61
CA ARG A 256 -9.05 16.52 -39.83
C ARG A 256 -9.75 16.47 -41.19
N ARG A 257 -9.05 16.08 -42.27
CA ARG A 257 -9.64 16.07 -43.63
C ARG A 257 -10.87 15.18 -43.76
N ARG A 258 -10.99 14.15 -42.90
CA ARG A 258 -12.15 13.24 -42.89
C ARG A 258 -13.37 13.78 -42.13
N LYS A 259 -13.23 14.83 -41.31
CA LYS A 259 -14.30 15.35 -40.43
C LYS A 259 -14.68 16.81 -40.75
N ARG A 260 -14.66 17.16 -42.04
CA ARG A 260 -14.81 18.53 -42.59
C ARG A 260 -16.10 19.26 -42.16
N ASP A 261 -17.10 18.55 -41.62
CA ASP A 261 -18.39 19.11 -41.20
C ASP A 261 -18.53 19.31 -39.67
N TRP A 262 -17.48 19.06 -38.88
CA TRP A 262 -17.57 19.20 -37.42
C TRP A 262 -17.24 20.62 -36.96
N VAL A 263 -18.28 21.44 -36.79
CA VAL A 263 -18.22 22.64 -35.97
C VAL A 263 -18.44 22.19 -34.52
N PRO A 264 -17.47 22.33 -33.59
CA PRO A 264 -17.77 22.14 -32.18
C PRO A 264 -18.78 23.20 -31.77
N ASP A 265 -20.01 22.79 -31.46
CA ASP A 265 -20.94 23.61 -30.73
C ASP A 265 -20.36 23.83 -29.33
N VAL A 266 -19.64 24.94 -29.17
CA VAL A 266 -19.02 25.34 -27.90
C VAL A 266 -20.09 25.49 -26.80
N ASN A 267 -21.36 25.68 -27.19
CA ASN A 267 -22.52 25.73 -26.31
C ASN A 267 -23.04 24.33 -25.94
N ALA A 268 -22.91 23.32 -26.80
CA ALA A 268 -23.30 21.93 -26.50
C ALA A 268 -22.22 21.16 -25.72
N ALA A 269 -20.94 21.56 -25.85
CA ALA A 269 -19.83 21.06 -25.03
C ALA A 269 -19.98 21.39 -23.53
N GLY A 270 -20.78 22.41 -23.19
CA GLY A 270 -21.19 22.70 -21.82
C GLY A 270 -22.32 21.81 -21.30
N SER A 271 -23.00 21.04 -22.17
CA SER A 271 -24.22 20.29 -21.85
C SER A 271 -24.16 18.80 -22.17
N ILE A 272 -23.08 18.28 -22.77
CA ILE A 272 -22.80 16.85 -22.71
C ILE A 272 -22.44 16.59 -21.24
N LEU A 273 -23.36 15.95 -20.51
CA LEU A 273 -23.11 15.48 -19.15
C LEU A 273 -21.73 14.83 -19.15
N CYS A 274 -20.77 15.49 -18.49
CA CYS A 274 -19.61 14.77 -18.02
C CYS A 274 -20.16 13.58 -17.23
N ALA A 275 -19.72 12.36 -17.54
CA ALA A 275 -20.01 11.19 -16.72
C ALA A 275 -19.98 11.59 -15.24
N ASP A 276 -21.05 11.28 -14.52
CA ASP A 276 -21.27 11.76 -13.16
C ASP A 276 -20.02 11.49 -12.32
N ALA A 277 -19.73 12.32 -11.31
CA ALA A 277 -18.53 12.15 -10.48
C ALA A 277 -18.42 10.72 -9.89
N ALA A 278 -19.57 10.07 -9.65
CA ALA A 278 -19.68 8.68 -9.23
C ALA A 278 -19.30 7.69 -10.35
N GLU A 279 -19.75 7.92 -11.59
CA GLU A 279 -19.44 7.08 -12.75
C GLU A 279 -17.95 7.14 -13.09
N LYS A 280 -17.35 8.34 -13.11
CA LYS A 280 -15.89 8.50 -13.28
C LYS A 280 -15.11 7.81 -12.16
N SER A 281 -15.54 7.97 -10.90
CA SER A 281 -14.89 7.31 -9.77
C SER A 281 -15.02 5.78 -9.86
N SER A 282 -16.13 5.26 -10.39
CA SER A 282 -16.34 3.83 -10.64
C SER A 282 -15.40 3.33 -11.73
N THR A 283 -15.33 4.00 -12.88
CA THR A 283 -14.44 3.62 -13.99
C THR A 283 -12.95 3.66 -13.58
N ILE A 284 -12.56 4.65 -12.77
CA ILE A 284 -11.20 4.74 -12.21
C ILE A 284 -10.99 3.64 -11.16
N GLY A 285 -12.00 3.36 -10.34
CA GLY A 285 -12.03 2.22 -9.42
C GLY A 285 -11.80 0.91 -10.15
N ASP A 286 -12.51 0.67 -11.26
CA ASP A 286 -12.33 -0.49 -12.11
C ASP A 286 -10.94 -0.53 -12.74
N LYS A 287 -10.35 0.62 -13.07
CA LYS A 287 -8.93 0.67 -13.47
C LYS A 287 -8.00 0.27 -12.34
N LEU A 288 -8.23 0.76 -11.12
CA LEU A 288 -7.37 0.43 -9.99
C LEU A 288 -7.52 -1.05 -9.62
N VAL A 289 -8.75 -1.57 -9.63
CA VAL A 289 -9.07 -2.97 -9.38
C VAL A 289 -8.49 -3.85 -10.48
N ASN A 290 -8.67 -3.54 -11.76
CA ASN A 290 -8.10 -4.34 -12.85
C ASN A 290 -6.57 -4.25 -12.90
N HIS A 291 -5.98 -3.12 -12.51
CA HIS A 291 -4.52 -2.99 -12.36
C HIS A 291 -3.98 -3.89 -11.24
N VAL A 292 -4.69 -3.92 -10.10
CA VAL A 292 -4.38 -4.83 -8.99
C VAL A 292 -4.62 -6.29 -9.40
N VAL A 293 -5.75 -6.62 -10.03
CA VAL A 293 -6.18 -7.95 -10.49
C VAL A 293 -5.28 -8.54 -11.56
N SER A 294 -4.84 -7.73 -12.53
CA SER A 294 -3.97 -8.20 -13.61
C SER A 294 -2.52 -8.38 -13.19
N THR A 295 -2.10 -7.82 -12.04
CA THR A 295 -0.79 -8.05 -11.47
C THR A 295 -0.86 -9.16 -10.42
N THR A 296 -0.95 -10.41 -10.88
CA THR A 296 -1.17 -11.61 -10.05
C THR A 296 -0.21 -11.72 -8.85
N TRP A 297 1.04 -11.29 -9.02
CA TRP A 297 2.05 -11.27 -7.95
C TRP A 297 1.78 -10.22 -6.86
N LEU A 298 1.16 -9.08 -7.19
CA LEU A 298 0.84 -8.03 -6.24
C LEU A 298 -0.36 -8.40 -5.37
N ILE A 299 -1.41 -8.99 -5.95
CA ILE A 299 -2.51 -9.58 -5.16
C ILE A 299 -2.01 -10.69 -4.27
N PHE A 300 -1.19 -11.60 -4.81
CA PHE A 300 -0.59 -12.63 -3.98
C PHE A 300 0.21 -12.02 -2.82
N GLY A 301 0.99 -10.96 -3.08
CA GLY A 301 1.67 -10.19 -2.04
C GLY A 301 0.73 -9.60 -1.00
N GLU A 302 -0.28 -8.83 -1.42
CA GLU A 302 -1.19 -8.11 -0.52
C GLU A 302 -2.08 -9.05 0.31
N PHE A 303 -2.54 -10.17 -0.26
CA PHE A 303 -3.41 -11.10 0.45
C PHE A 303 -2.66 -12.22 1.16
N CYS A 304 -1.61 -12.80 0.57
CA CYS A 304 -0.92 -13.94 1.17
C CYS A 304 0.14 -13.51 2.18
N VAL A 305 0.83 -12.38 2.02
CA VAL A 305 1.87 -11.98 2.99
C VAL A 305 1.30 -11.76 4.39
N PRO A 306 0.18 -11.04 4.60
CA PRO A 306 -0.37 -10.84 5.94
C PRO A 306 -0.81 -12.16 6.58
N VAL A 307 -1.35 -13.05 5.78
CA VAL A 307 -1.79 -14.38 6.19
C VAL A 307 -0.59 -15.24 6.58
N CYS A 308 0.45 -15.28 5.75
CA CYS A 308 1.68 -16.00 6.03
C CYS A 308 2.37 -15.47 7.29
N VAL A 309 2.49 -14.14 7.43
CA VAL A 309 3.07 -13.52 8.64
C VAL A 309 2.28 -13.92 9.89
N PHE A 310 0.95 -13.89 9.81
CA PHE A 310 0.10 -14.28 10.92
C PHE A 310 0.22 -15.79 11.23
N LEU A 311 0.19 -16.67 10.24
CA LEU A 311 0.38 -18.11 10.41
C LEU A 311 1.76 -18.44 10.98
N ILE A 312 2.81 -17.78 10.51
CA ILE A 312 4.18 -17.94 11.06
C ILE A 312 4.17 -17.52 12.53
N PHE A 313 3.63 -16.35 12.85
CA PHE A 313 3.53 -15.90 14.24
C PHE A 313 2.78 -16.91 15.11
N GLN A 314 1.61 -17.40 14.67
CA GLN A 314 0.83 -18.37 15.44
C GLN A 314 1.55 -19.71 15.61
N ASN A 315 2.29 -20.18 14.61
CA ASN A 315 3.04 -21.43 14.72
C ASN A 315 4.29 -21.30 15.60
N VAL A 316 4.90 -20.11 15.69
CA VAL A 316 6.10 -19.85 16.50
C VAL A 316 5.74 -19.49 17.95
N ALA A 317 4.82 -18.54 18.14
CA ALA A 317 4.45 -18.02 19.46
C ALA A 317 3.28 -18.77 20.12
N GLY A 318 2.49 -19.51 19.34
CA GLY A 318 1.22 -20.09 19.80
C GLY A 318 1.30 -21.50 20.40
N ARG A 319 2.50 -22.10 20.49
CA ARG A 319 2.66 -23.45 21.06
C ARG A 319 3.44 -23.39 22.37
N GLU A 320 2.98 -24.16 23.35
CA GLU A 320 3.72 -24.39 24.58
C GLU A 320 5.07 -25.06 24.27
N PRO A 321 6.15 -24.66 24.97
CA PRO A 321 7.44 -25.30 24.78
C PRO A 321 7.35 -26.77 25.19
N ARG A 322 7.82 -27.66 24.32
CA ARG A 322 7.90 -29.10 24.56
C ARG A 322 9.35 -29.51 24.72
N THR A 323 9.56 -30.62 25.44
CA THR A 323 10.87 -31.28 25.61
C THR A 323 11.94 -30.34 26.15
N LEU A 324 11.62 -29.60 27.21
CA LEU A 324 12.58 -28.69 27.83
C LEU A 324 13.56 -29.50 28.71
N PRO A 325 14.89 -29.37 28.52
CA PRO A 325 15.87 -30.17 29.24
C PRO A 325 16.03 -29.69 30.69
N VAL A 326 15.73 -30.55 31.64
CA VAL A 326 15.74 -30.24 33.08
C VAL A 326 16.63 -31.21 33.82
N SER A 327 17.67 -30.69 34.49
CA SER A 327 18.53 -31.50 35.36
C SER A 327 17.75 -31.96 36.59
N LEU A 328 17.82 -33.24 36.89
CA LEU A 328 17.20 -33.85 38.07
C LEU A 328 18.29 -34.44 38.95
N VAL A 329 18.42 -33.96 40.18
CA VAL A 329 19.31 -34.57 41.18
C VAL A 329 18.47 -35.42 42.11
N THR A 330 18.67 -36.73 41.99
CA THR A 330 18.23 -37.71 42.97
C THR A 330 19.48 -38.22 43.66
N ASN A 331 19.57 -38.12 44.99
CA ASN A 331 20.71 -38.62 45.78
C ASN A 331 20.89 -40.17 45.73
N ASP A 332 20.23 -40.85 44.79
CA ASP A 332 20.35 -42.27 44.49
C ASP A 332 21.43 -42.50 43.42
N VAL A 333 22.54 -43.08 43.85
CA VAL A 333 23.77 -43.28 43.04
C VAL A 333 23.55 -44.17 41.81
N ASN A 334 22.45 -44.95 41.77
CA ASN A 334 22.17 -45.91 40.71
C ASN A 334 21.36 -45.34 39.52
N LEU A 335 21.02 -44.05 39.53
CA LEU A 335 20.25 -43.39 38.47
C LEU A 335 21.13 -42.46 37.62
N SER A 336 21.59 -42.96 36.47
CA SER A 336 22.44 -42.22 35.54
C SER A 336 21.76 -41.79 34.24
N ASN A 337 20.61 -42.37 33.87
CA ASN A 337 19.91 -42.12 32.60
C ASN A 337 18.39 -42.13 32.77
N ASN A 338 17.68 -41.43 31.87
CA ASN A 338 16.20 -41.39 31.83
C ASN A 338 15.54 -42.77 31.74
N SER A 339 16.08 -43.68 30.94
CA SER A 339 15.55 -45.05 30.83
C SER A 339 15.64 -45.81 32.16
N HIS A 340 16.68 -45.53 32.96
CA HIS A 340 16.83 -46.09 34.30
C HIS A 340 15.92 -45.40 35.31
N LEU A 341 15.69 -44.08 35.18
CA LEU A 341 14.72 -43.33 35.98
C LEU A 341 13.29 -43.84 35.81
N PHE A 342 12.81 -43.95 34.56
CA PHE A 342 11.47 -44.48 34.28
C PHE A 342 11.34 -45.98 34.62
N LYS A 343 12.40 -46.77 34.44
CA LYS A 343 12.44 -48.18 34.89
C LYS A 343 12.40 -48.30 36.42
N HIS A 344 13.09 -47.42 37.14
CA HIS A 344 13.06 -47.36 38.61
C HIS A 344 11.68 -46.97 39.13
N CYS A 345 11.04 -45.97 38.51
CA CYS A 345 9.69 -45.57 38.90
C CYS A 345 8.63 -46.63 38.55
N SER A 346 8.70 -47.25 37.37
CA SER A 346 7.74 -48.31 36.97
C SER A 346 7.86 -49.60 37.81
N GLN A 347 9.05 -49.97 38.28
CA GLN A 347 9.26 -51.15 39.13
C GLN A 347 8.73 -50.95 40.57
N ASN A 348 8.74 -49.73 41.08
CA ASN A 348 8.20 -49.43 42.41
C ASN A 348 6.67 -49.33 42.42
N VAL A 349 6.05 -48.91 41.30
CA VAL A 349 4.59 -48.75 41.18
C VAL A 349 3.85 -50.09 41.05
N THR A 350 4.42 -51.09 40.36
CA THR A 350 3.78 -52.42 40.20
C THR A 350 3.69 -53.24 41.50
N ASN A 351 4.50 -52.91 42.51
CA ASN A 351 4.45 -53.54 43.83
C ASN A 351 3.46 -52.88 44.82
N GLN A 352 2.81 -51.77 44.44
CA GLN A 352 1.91 -51.00 45.30
C GLN A 352 0.52 -50.84 44.67
N THR A 353 -0.24 -51.93 44.59
CA THR A 353 -1.66 -51.93 44.19
C THR A 353 -2.62 -51.60 45.35
N SER A 354 -2.12 -51.10 46.49
CA SER A 354 -2.95 -50.55 47.57
C SER A 354 -2.54 -49.10 47.86
N SER A 355 -3.38 -48.12 47.54
CA SER A 355 -3.15 -46.71 47.90
C SER A 355 -3.37 -46.50 49.41
N LYS A 356 -2.42 -46.92 50.24
CA LYS A 356 -2.42 -46.50 51.65
C LYS A 356 -2.02 -45.03 51.72
N CYS A 357 -2.65 -44.29 52.63
CA CYS A 357 -2.33 -42.90 52.92
C CYS A 357 -0.80 -42.72 53.07
N LEU A 358 -0.25 -41.70 52.40
CA LEU A 358 1.17 -41.34 52.36
C LEU A 358 2.12 -42.25 51.56
N GLU A 359 1.66 -43.35 50.93
CA GLU A 359 2.56 -44.15 50.08
C GLU A 359 2.95 -43.42 48.77
N ASN A 360 2.13 -42.47 48.33
CA ASN A 360 2.35 -41.64 47.14
C ASN A 360 3.22 -40.40 47.37
N SER A 361 3.96 -40.31 48.48
CA SER A 361 4.82 -39.16 48.81
C SER A 361 6.22 -39.18 48.18
N GLY A 362 6.48 -40.12 47.26
CA GLY A 362 7.78 -40.32 46.63
C GLY A 362 8.06 -39.41 45.42
N ILE A 363 9.34 -39.36 45.01
CA ILE A 363 9.81 -38.58 43.85
C ILE A 363 9.11 -39.04 42.56
N CYS A 364 8.93 -40.35 42.38
CA CYS A 364 8.26 -40.90 41.19
C CYS A 364 6.82 -40.43 41.02
N ASN A 365 6.04 -40.36 42.12
CA ASN A 365 4.67 -39.85 42.08
C ASN A 365 4.60 -38.35 41.73
N PHE A 366 5.63 -37.57 42.06
CA PHE A 366 5.74 -36.19 41.61
C PHE A 366 6.03 -36.10 40.11
N LEU A 367 6.95 -36.94 39.61
CA LEU A 367 7.32 -36.96 38.19
C LEU A 367 6.19 -37.48 37.28
N GLU A 368 5.32 -38.37 37.77
CA GLU A 368 4.15 -38.87 37.03
C GLU A 368 3.09 -37.80 36.71
N ASN A 369 3.10 -36.67 37.43
CA ASN A 369 2.18 -35.56 37.13
C ASN A 369 2.57 -34.79 35.87
N PHE A 370 3.81 -34.94 35.39
CA PHE A 370 4.28 -34.31 34.16
C PHE A 370 3.89 -35.14 32.94
N GLU A 371 3.47 -34.48 31.86
CA GLU A 371 3.15 -35.18 30.62
C GLU A 371 4.45 -35.61 29.90
N ASN A 372 4.37 -36.70 29.12
CA ASN A 372 5.52 -37.36 28.45
C ASN A 372 6.37 -36.45 27.52
N ASN A 373 5.97 -35.21 27.26
CA ASN A 373 6.66 -34.26 26.38
C ASN A 373 6.84 -32.85 26.98
N GLU A 374 6.54 -32.64 28.28
CA GLU A 374 6.73 -31.33 28.93
C GLU A 374 8.22 -31.08 29.24
N PHE A 375 8.83 -31.99 30.00
CA PHE A 375 10.24 -31.94 30.40
C PHE A 375 11.00 -33.17 29.93
N ASP A 376 12.20 -32.92 29.39
CA ASP A 376 13.21 -33.96 29.18
C ASP A 376 14.14 -33.98 30.39
N TRP A 377 13.94 -34.97 31.25
CA TRP A 377 14.70 -35.08 32.49
C TRP A 377 16.16 -35.45 32.19
N ILE A 378 17.13 -34.91 32.90
CA ILE A 378 18.54 -35.28 32.75
C ILE A 378 19.08 -35.54 34.15
N THR A 379 19.26 -36.81 34.50
CA THR A 379 19.72 -37.19 35.84
C THR A 379 21.17 -36.77 36.06
N THR A 380 21.43 -36.01 37.11
CA THR A 380 22.77 -35.58 37.54
C THR A 380 23.05 -36.07 38.96
N SER A 381 24.29 -36.45 39.24
CA SER A 381 24.66 -37.10 40.51
C SER A 381 24.75 -36.12 41.68
N THR A 382 25.11 -34.86 41.41
CA THR A 382 25.28 -33.82 42.44
C THR A 382 24.61 -32.52 42.04
N TYR A 383 24.26 -31.71 43.04
CA TYR A 383 23.75 -30.35 42.82
C TYR A 383 24.71 -29.50 41.99
N GLN A 384 26.01 -29.61 42.25
CA GLN A 384 27.06 -28.86 41.55
C GLN A 384 27.14 -29.24 40.06
N GLU A 385 27.07 -30.54 39.74
CA GLU A 385 27.05 -31.01 38.35
C GLU A 385 25.80 -30.51 37.61
N GLY A 386 24.64 -30.53 38.27
CA GLY A 386 23.41 -29.96 37.73
C GLY A 386 23.49 -28.44 37.50
N TYR A 387 24.14 -27.73 38.41
CA TYR A 387 24.35 -26.29 38.29
C TYR A 387 25.34 -25.94 37.15
N GLU A 388 26.43 -26.71 37.02
CA GLU A 388 27.36 -26.60 35.91
C GLU A 388 26.70 -26.99 34.57
N SER A 389 25.75 -27.92 34.57
CA SER A 389 24.95 -28.26 33.39
C SER A 389 24.11 -27.06 32.91
N ILE A 390 23.54 -26.28 33.84
CA ILE A 390 22.86 -25.02 33.50
C ILE A 390 23.86 -23.98 32.96
N GLN A 391 25.00 -23.79 33.63
CA GLN A 391 26.03 -22.84 33.17
C GLN A 391 26.57 -23.16 31.77
N ASN A 392 26.64 -24.45 31.43
CA ASN A 392 27.05 -24.93 30.11
C ASN A 392 25.93 -24.92 29.07
N GLY A 393 24.70 -24.51 29.44
CA GLY A 393 23.55 -24.45 28.55
C GLY A 393 22.99 -25.82 28.13
N LYS A 394 23.33 -26.90 28.85
CA LYS A 394 22.80 -28.25 28.59
C LYS A 394 21.38 -28.42 29.12
N THR A 395 21.06 -27.77 30.23
CA THR A 395 19.74 -27.79 30.88
C THR A 395 19.31 -26.38 31.25
N ILE A 396 18.00 -26.12 31.30
CA ILE A 396 17.44 -24.80 31.62
C ILE A 396 16.99 -24.66 33.08
N ALA A 397 16.85 -25.79 33.76
CA ALA A 397 16.38 -25.87 35.13
C ALA A 397 17.05 -27.05 35.83
N LEU A 398 17.17 -26.94 37.14
CA LEU A 398 17.70 -27.95 38.03
C LEU A 398 16.68 -28.15 39.16
N LEU A 399 16.22 -29.39 39.32
CA LEU A 399 15.39 -29.82 40.43
C LEU A 399 16.21 -30.77 41.27
N ALA A 400 16.54 -30.37 42.50
CA ALA A 400 17.30 -31.18 43.42
C ALA A 400 16.44 -31.64 44.60
N PHE A 401 16.34 -32.96 44.73
CA PHE A 401 15.65 -33.61 45.82
C PHE A 401 16.65 -33.98 46.91
N PRO A 402 16.40 -33.59 48.17
CA PRO A 402 17.24 -34.01 49.30
C PRO A 402 17.17 -35.54 49.50
N GLY A 403 18.17 -36.08 50.21
CA GLY A 403 18.22 -37.51 50.51
C GLY A 403 17.03 -37.93 51.38
N ASN A 404 16.49 -39.13 51.16
CA ASN A 404 15.32 -39.65 51.87
C ASN A 404 14.07 -38.73 51.80
N PHE A 405 13.92 -37.94 50.73
CA PHE A 405 12.82 -36.99 50.53
C PHE A 405 11.44 -37.57 50.89
N GLY A 406 11.12 -38.79 50.44
CA GLY A 406 9.83 -39.42 50.70
C GLY A 406 9.54 -39.66 52.20
N HIS A 407 10.57 -39.94 53.02
CA HIS A 407 10.43 -40.12 54.46
C HIS A 407 10.23 -38.78 55.18
N HIS A 408 11.08 -37.80 54.87
CA HIS A 408 10.94 -36.45 55.43
C HIS A 408 9.60 -35.80 55.02
N MET A 409 9.11 -36.05 53.81
CA MET A 409 7.79 -35.58 53.37
C MET A 409 6.67 -36.22 54.20
N LYS A 410 6.76 -37.52 54.53
CA LYS A 410 5.81 -38.20 55.44
C LYS A 410 5.85 -37.58 56.83
N ASP A 411 7.04 -37.45 57.40
CA ASP A 411 7.22 -36.86 58.74
C ASP A 411 6.69 -35.43 58.79
N ARG A 412 6.93 -34.63 57.75
CA ARG A 412 6.41 -33.26 57.63
C ARG A 412 4.88 -33.22 57.62
N ILE A 413 4.22 -34.14 56.89
CA ILE A 413 2.75 -34.20 56.84
C ILE A 413 2.17 -34.68 58.19
N VAL A 414 2.82 -35.64 58.85
CA VAL A 414 2.37 -36.20 60.13
C VAL A 414 2.59 -35.21 61.28
N GLN A 415 3.77 -34.61 61.37
CA GLN A 415 4.19 -33.72 62.46
C GLN A 415 3.64 -32.29 62.31
N ARG A 416 3.23 -31.88 61.10
CA ARG A 416 2.61 -30.57 60.80
C ARG A 416 3.46 -29.40 61.35
N ASN A 417 2.97 -28.73 62.39
CA ASN A 417 3.64 -27.57 63.01
C ASN A 417 4.81 -27.96 63.93
N PHE A 418 4.97 -29.24 64.25
CA PHE A 418 6.01 -29.76 65.14
C PHE A 418 7.17 -30.41 64.37
N ALA A 419 7.24 -30.23 63.05
CA ALA A 419 8.33 -30.76 62.24
C ALA A 419 9.66 -30.07 62.64
N ASP A 420 10.70 -30.88 62.84
CA ASP A 420 12.05 -30.39 63.09
C ASP A 420 12.66 -29.75 61.83
N SER A 421 13.67 -28.90 62.00
CA SER A 421 14.33 -28.22 60.87
C SER A 421 14.93 -29.21 59.87
N GLY A 422 15.42 -30.37 60.32
CA GLY A 422 15.94 -31.42 59.45
C GLY A 422 14.86 -32.03 58.55
N THR A 423 13.65 -32.24 59.07
CA THR A 423 12.49 -32.70 58.30
C THR A 423 11.98 -31.64 57.31
N ILE A 424 12.02 -30.36 57.68
CA ILE A 424 11.64 -29.25 56.79
C ILE A 424 12.64 -29.14 55.63
N ASP A 425 13.94 -29.15 55.91
CA ASP A 425 14.99 -29.06 54.90
C ASP A 425 15.03 -30.33 54.02
N GLY A 426 14.90 -31.50 54.64
CA GLY A 426 14.84 -32.81 53.98
C GLY A 426 13.60 -33.06 53.13
N SER A 427 12.61 -32.17 53.16
CA SER A 427 11.40 -32.22 52.31
C SER A 427 11.26 -30.99 51.39
N THR A 428 12.24 -30.09 51.39
CA THR A 428 12.23 -28.89 50.54
C THR A 428 12.98 -29.18 49.25
N ILE A 429 12.28 -29.07 48.12
CA ILE A 429 12.88 -29.24 46.79
C ILE A 429 13.59 -27.94 46.42
N THR A 430 14.88 -28.00 46.11
CA THR A 430 15.64 -26.84 45.65
C THR A 430 15.56 -26.76 44.13
N ILE A 431 15.20 -25.57 43.63
CA ILE A 431 15.00 -25.31 42.21
C ILE A 431 15.94 -24.18 41.80
N ALA A 432 16.80 -24.42 40.81
CA ALA A 432 17.56 -23.39 40.12
C ALA A 432 17.10 -23.31 38.66
N LEU A 433 16.91 -22.09 38.15
CA LEU A 433 16.38 -21.83 36.80
C LEU A 433 17.32 -20.87 36.07
N ASP A 434 17.53 -21.10 34.77
CA ASP A 434 18.12 -20.11 33.89
C ASP A 434 17.06 -19.08 33.48
N GLU A 435 17.17 -17.87 34.03
CA GLU A 435 16.27 -16.75 33.71
C GLU A 435 16.74 -15.93 32.49
N SER A 436 17.77 -16.36 31.76
CA SER A 436 18.22 -15.69 30.53
C SER A 436 17.13 -15.61 29.45
N ASN A 437 16.22 -16.60 29.42
CA ASN A 437 15.03 -16.61 28.56
C ASN A 437 13.76 -16.53 29.40
N LEU A 438 13.12 -15.35 29.40
CA LEU A 438 11.96 -15.04 30.23
C LEU A 438 10.74 -15.94 29.93
N ILE A 439 10.52 -16.32 28.67
CA ILE A 439 9.32 -17.07 28.28
C ILE A 439 9.43 -18.52 28.78
N THR A 440 10.56 -19.18 28.50
CA THR A 440 10.78 -20.57 28.91
C THR A 440 10.92 -20.71 30.43
N SER A 441 11.63 -19.80 31.08
CA SER A 441 11.81 -19.80 32.54
C SER A 441 10.50 -19.53 33.29
N SER A 442 9.71 -18.55 32.83
CA SER A 442 8.40 -18.25 33.43
C SER A 442 7.43 -19.42 33.28
N TRP A 443 7.43 -20.08 32.12
CA TRP A 443 6.61 -21.27 31.90
C TRP A 443 7.07 -22.43 32.78
N ALA A 444 8.36 -22.76 32.78
CA ALA A 444 8.91 -23.84 33.59
C ALA A 444 8.57 -23.64 35.08
N LYS A 445 8.74 -22.42 35.59
CA LYS A 445 8.38 -22.04 36.96
C LYS A 445 6.89 -22.26 37.26
N GLN A 446 6.00 -21.80 36.38
CA GLN A 446 4.55 -21.97 36.56
C GLN A 446 4.14 -23.44 36.48
N THR A 447 4.68 -24.20 35.52
CA THR A 447 4.43 -25.63 35.38
C THR A 447 4.90 -26.40 36.61
N ILE A 448 6.13 -26.19 37.09
CA ILE A 448 6.65 -26.87 38.29
C ILE A 448 5.78 -26.58 39.52
N VAL A 449 5.39 -25.33 39.74
CA VAL A 449 4.52 -24.95 40.87
C VAL A 449 3.13 -25.59 40.74
N ALA A 450 2.53 -25.58 39.55
CA ALA A 450 1.22 -26.21 39.31
C ALA A 450 1.27 -27.72 39.59
N LYS A 451 2.25 -28.43 39.03
CA LYS A 451 2.41 -29.89 39.22
C LYS A 451 2.75 -30.26 40.67
N TYR A 452 3.45 -29.38 41.41
CA TYR A 452 3.68 -29.54 42.84
C TYR A 452 2.38 -29.44 43.66
N ILE A 453 1.49 -28.50 43.31
CA ILE A 453 0.17 -28.40 43.96
C ILE A 453 -0.66 -29.67 43.67
N ASP A 454 -0.63 -30.18 42.45
CA ASP A 454 -1.32 -31.44 42.09
C ASP A 454 -0.77 -32.64 42.88
N PHE A 455 0.55 -32.72 43.04
CA PHE A 455 1.22 -33.75 43.84
C PHE A 455 0.77 -33.72 45.30
N VAL A 456 0.81 -32.56 45.97
CA VAL A 456 0.38 -32.43 47.37
C VAL A 456 -1.13 -32.71 47.50
N THR A 457 -1.94 -32.27 46.53
CA THR A 457 -3.38 -32.53 46.50
C THR A 457 -3.68 -34.03 46.35
N ALA A 458 -2.90 -34.76 45.55
CA ALA A 458 -3.03 -36.22 45.41
C ALA A 458 -2.71 -36.96 46.72
N ILE A 459 -1.69 -36.52 47.46
CA ILE A 459 -1.37 -37.06 48.79
C ILE A 459 -2.52 -36.79 49.77
N ALA A 460 -3.04 -35.56 49.79
CA ALA A 460 -4.15 -35.17 50.66
C ALA A 460 -5.43 -35.98 50.36
N LYS A 461 -5.75 -36.23 49.08
CA LYS A 461 -6.87 -37.08 48.65
C LYS A 461 -6.72 -38.53 49.10
N ALA A 462 -5.52 -39.10 49.01
CA ALA A 462 -5.27 -40.47 49.45
C ALA A 462 -5.41 -40.64 50.99
N CYS A 463 -5.24 -39.57 51.75
CA CYS A 463 -5.29 -39.58 53.22
C CYS A 463 -6.62 -39.15 53.84
N SER A 464 -7.53 -38.56 53.07
CA SER A 464 -8.81 -38.06 53.59
C SER A 464 -10.00 -38.83 53.02
N SER A 465 -10.78 -39.46 53.89
CA SER A 465 -12.06 -40.11 53.56
C SER A 465 -13.23 -39.11 53.39
N SER A 466 -12.96 -37.80 53.46
CA SER A 466 -13.95 -36.74 53.23
C SER A 466 -13.41 -35.64 52.30
N PRO A 467 -14.23 -35.13 51.36
CA PRO A 467 -13.80 -34.23 50.29
C PRO A 467 -13.23 -32.83 50.68
N PRO A 468 -13.54 -32.18 51.82
CA PRO A 468 -13.10 -30.80 52.07
C PRO A 468 -11.63 -30.67 52.49
N ALA A 469 -10.95 -31.74 52.94
CA ALA A 469 -9.54 -31.68 53.32
C ALA A 469 -8.58 -31.59 52.12
N ALA A 470 -8.97 -32.14 50.97
CA ALA A 470 -8.20 -32.04 49.72
C ALA A 470 -8.16 -30.60 49.15
N GLN A 471 -9.19 -29.79 49.41
CA GLN A 471 -9.22 -28.36 49.03
C GLN A 471 -8.33 -27.49 49.94
N GLN A 472 -8.01 -27.94 51.16
CA GLN A 472 -7.14 -27.21 52.10
C GLN A 472 -5.64 -27.40 51.84
N ALA A 473 -5.28 -28.33 50.94
CA ALA A 473 -3.89 -28.62 50.57
C ALA A 473 -3.29 -27.60 49.58
N GLN A 474 -4.10 -26.66 49.07
CA GLN A 474 -3.59 -25.58 48.24
C GLN A 474 -2.87 -24.54 49.12
N PRO A 475 -1.80 -23.89 48.61
CA PRO A 475 -1.22 -22.75 49.30
C PRO A 475 -2.29 -21.70 49.58
N PRO A 476 -2.19 -20.92 50.67
CA PRO A 476 -3.16 -19.88 51.05
C PRO A 476 -3.08 -18.64 50.14
N LEU A 477 -2.92 -18.87 48.84
CA LEU A 477 -2.80 -17.90 47.77
C LEU A 477 -3.77 -18.34 46.67
N GLN A 478 -4.93 -17.71 46.63
CA GLN A 478 -5.92 -17.97 45.59
C GLN A 478 -5.75 -16.96 44.46
N TYR A 479 -5.19 -17.39 43.34
CA TYR A 479 -5.08 -16.59 42.13
C TYR A 479 -6.38 -16.70 41.32
N ASN A 480 -7.23 -15.67 41.41
CA ASN A 480 -8.43 -15.56 40.60
C ASN A 480 -8.21 -14.52 39.50
N ALA A 481 -7.91 -14.97 38.28
CA ALA A 481 -7.81 -14.07 37.12
C ALA A 481 -9.20 -13.61 36.70
N ILE A 482 -9.43 -12.29 36.70
CA ILE A 482 -10.69 -11.69 36.23
C ILE A 482 -10.76 -11.72 34.70
N TYR A 483 -9.63 -11.47 34.04
CA TYR A 483 -9.49 -11.52 32.58
C TYR A 483 -8.20 -12.26 32.20
N GLY A 484 -8.29 -13.15 31.20
CA GLY A 484 -7.18 -14.02 30.78
C GLY A 484 -7.00 -15.25 31.68
N GLY A 485 -6.06 -16.12 31.31
CA GLY A 485 -5.64 -17.27 32.11
C GLY A 485 -4.30 -17.03 32.81
N ILE A 486 -3.96 -17.88 33.78
CA ILE A 486 -2.65 -17.85 34.47
C ILE A 486 -1.68 -18.68 33.61
N GLY A 487 -0.81 -18.01 32.84
CA GLY A 487 0.25 -18.70 32.09
C GLY A 487 0.56 -18.16 30.70
N ILE A 488 1.34 -18.90 29.90
CA ILE A 488 1.78 -18.50 28.55
C ILE A 488 0.62 -18.12 27.61
N HIS A 489 -0.53 -18.79 27.73
CA HIS A 489 -1.74 -18.47 26.95
C HIS A 489 -2.19 -17.01 27.10
N SER A 490 -1.88 -16.35 28.22
CA SER A 490 -2.17 -14.93 28.42
C SER A 490 -1.31 -14.02 27.53
N PHE A 491 -0.05 -14.39 27.28
CA PHE A 491 0.86 -13.63 26.42
C PHE A 491 0.43 -13.73 24.95
N LEU A 492 0.01 -14.92 24.51
CA LEU A 492 -0.50 -15.13 23.16
C LEU A 492 -1.79 -14.33 22.92
N ALA A 493 -2.75 -14.43 23.85
CA ALA A 493 -4.01 -13.68 23.81
C ALA A 493 -3.79 -12.15 23.85
N PHE A 494 -2.70 -11.68 24.47
CA PHE A 494 -2.31 -10.27 24.51
C PHE A 494 -1.76 -9.76 23.16
N THR A 495 -0.92 -10.55 22.51
CA THR A 495 -0.10 -10.14 21.36
C THR A 495 -0.83 -10.32 20.02
N GLN A 496 -1.61 -11.39 19.90
CA GLN A 496 -2.33 -11.78 18.68
C GLN A 496 -3.23 -10.69 18.06
N PRO A 497 -4.15 -10.03 18.80
CA PRO A 497 -4.96 -8.95 18.22
C PRO A 497 -4.12 -7.75 17.80
N GLY A 498 -3.04 -7.47 18.53
CA GLY A 498 -2.11 -6.38 18.22
C GLY A 498 -1.36 -6.60 16.91
N ILE A 499 -0.86 -7.83 16.68
CA ILE A 499 -0.20 -8.17 15.42
C ILE A 499 -1.18 -8.14 14.25
N LEU A 500 -2.41 -8.64 14.43
CA LEU A 500 -3.44 -8.63 13.38
C LEU A 500 -3.72 -7.22 12.87
N ILE A 501 -4.05 -6.28 13.76
CA ILE A 501 -4.38 -4.91 13.34
C ILE A 501 -3.15 -4.18 12.79
N LEU A 502 -1.96 -4.46 13.34
CA LEU A 502 -0.71 -3.89 12.85
C LEU A 502 -0.40 -4.37 11.43
N THR A 503 -0.44 -5.68 11.16
CA THR A 503 -0.12 -6.22 9.83
C THR A 503 -1.09 -5.72 8.77
N MET A 504 -2.38 -5.66 9.09
CA MET A 504 -3.39 -5.10 8.18
C MET A 504 -3.13 -3.62 7.91
N PHE A 505 -2.82 -2.83 8.95
CA PHE A 505 -2.46 -1.42 8.79
C PHE A 505 -1.20 -1.22 7.93
N MET A 506 -0.16 -2.03 8.11
CA MET A 506 1.08 -1.95 7.32
C MET A 506 0.84 -2.17 5.84
N VAL A 507 -0.02 -3.12 5.51
CA VAL A 507 -0.39 -3.42 4.12
C VAL A 507 -1.19 -2.26 3.54
N SER A 508 -2.11 -1.67 4.29
CA SER A 508 -2.85 -0.49 3.83
C SER A 508 -1.95 0.73 3.58
N LEU A 509 -0.84 0.88 4.32
CA LEU A 509 0.11 1.98 4.08
C LEU A 509 0.86 1.83 2.75
N SER A 510 1.07 0.61 2.28
CA SER A 510 1.82 0.36 1.04
C SER A 510 1.06 0.85 -0.19
N THR A 511 -0.27 1.07 -0.12
CA THR A 511 -1.04 1.71 -1.20
C THR A 511 -0.46 3.07 -1.60
N GLY A 512 0.11 3.82 -0.65
CA GLY A 512 0.79 5.08 -0.94
C GLY A 512 2.02 4.93 -1.86
N VAL A 513 2.73 3.81 -1.78
CA VAL A 513 3.88 3.51 -2.64
C VAL A 513 3.42 3.31 -4.09
N PHE A 514 2.36 2.53 -4.32
CA PHE A 514 1.81 2.33 -5.67
C PHE A 514 1.40 3.65 -6.31
N TRP A 515 0.73 4.51 -5.54
CA TRP A 515 0.38 5.83 -6.03
C TRP A 515 1.62 6.66 -6.40
N SER A 516 2.71 6.55 -5.63
CA SER A 516 3.95 7.25 -5.98
C SER A 516 4.58 6.73 -7.27
N ILE A 517 4.45 5.43 -7.56
CA ILE A 517 4.95 4.82 -8.81
C ILE A 517 4.11 5.32 -10.00
N ASP A 518 2.79 5.35 -9.86
CA ASP A 518 1.89 5.86 -10.91
C ASP A 518 2.18 7.33 -11.23
N ARG A 519 2.44 8.12 -10.20
CA ARG A 519 2.86 9.52 -10.33
C ARG A 519 4.19 9.64 -11.05
N ALA A 520 5.17 8.79 -10.71
CA ALA A 520 6.47 8.78 -11.37
C ALA A 520 6.38 8.39 -12.86
N ALA A 521 5.38 7.62 -13.26
CA ALA A 521 5.10 7.27 -14.66
C ALA A 521 4.35 8.38 -15.46
N GLY A 522 4.00 9.50 -14.81
CA GLY A 522 3.25 10.61 -15.43
C GLY A 522 1.77 10.30 -15.69
N LEU A 523 1.22 9.23 -15.11
CA LEU A 523 -0.20 8.87 -15.24
C LEU A 523 -1.11 9.93 -14.60
N GLU A 524 -0.68 10.52 -13.47
CA GLU A 524 -1.43 11.57 -12.77
C GLU A 524 -1.70 12.80 -13.67
N ASP A 525 -0.67 13.28 -14.37
CA ASP A 525 -0.77 14.46 -15.24
C ASP A 525 -1.70 14.19 -16.44
N ARG A 526 -1.67 12.96 -16.96
CA ARG A 526 -2.54 12.53 -18.06
C ARG A 526 -4.01 12.44 -17.61
N ASP A 527 -4.27 11.80 -16.48
CA ASP A 527 -5.62 11.65 -15.92
C ASP A 527 -6.20 13.04 -15.57
N TYR A 528 -5.38 13.94 -15.01
CA TYR A 528 -5.78 15.32 -14.74
C TYR A 528 -6.13 16.10 -16.02
N ALA A 529 -5.36 15.94 -17.10
CA ALA A 529 -5.67 16.56 -18.38
C ALA A 529 -7.02 16.05 -18.96
N ALA A 530 -7.33 14.76 -18.76
CA ALA A 530 -8.60 14.16 -19.13
C ALA A 530 -9.79 14.63 -18.26
N GLY A 531 -9.54 15.42 -17.21
CA GLY A 531 -10.55 15.95 -16.30
C GLY A 531 -10.78 15.09 -15.05
N VAL A 532 -9.85 14.21 -14.70
CA VAL A 532 -9.86 13.45 -13.45
C VAL A 532 -9.09 14.23 -12.39
N SER A 533 -9.80 14.79 -11.40
CA SER A 533 -9.14 15.47 -10.27
C SER A 533 -8.57 14.49 -9.25
N LEU A 534 -7.62 14.95 -8.42
CA LEU A 534 -7.00 14.17 -7.34
C LEU A 534 -8.03 13.51 -6.41
N ARG A 535 -9.13 14.21 -6.13
CA ARG A 535 -10.24 13.71 -5.30
C ARG A 535 -10.87 12.42 -5.83
N HIS A 536 -11.03 12.29 -7.15
CA HIS A 536 -11.57 11.07 -7.76
C HIS A 536 -10.60 9.91 -7.58
N LEU A 537 -9.30 10.16 -7.70
CA LEU A 537 -8.27 9.14 -7.52
C LEU A 537 -8.21 8.64 -6.07
N ILE A 538 -8.29 9.54 -5.09
CA ILE A 538 -8.33 9.17 -3.66
C ILE A 538 -9.61 8.38 -3.35
N ALA A 539 -10.77 8.83 -3.85
CA ALA A 539 -12.03 8.12 -3.65
C ALA A 539 -11.98 6.70 -4.25
N ALA A 540 -11.45 6.55 -5.47
CA ALA A 540 -11.25 5.26 -6.11
C ALA A 540 -10.31 4.35 -5.31
N SER A 541 -9.21 4.89 -4.75
CA SER A 541 -8.31 4.13 -3.87
C SER A 541 -9.04 3.66 -2.62
N MET A 542 -9.76 4.55 -1.93
CA MET A 542 -10.52 4.19 -0.72
C MET A 542 -11.55 3.10 -0.99
N ILE A 543 -12.25 3.16 -2.12
CA ILE A 543 -13.24 2.14 -2.51
C ILE A 543 -12.55 0.80 -2.79
N SER A 544 -11.49 0.80 -3.60
CA SER A 544 -10.74 -0.42 -3.93
C SER A 544 -10.14 -1.07 -2.68
N ASP A 545 -9.49 -0.30 -1.82
CA ASP A 545 -8.89 -0.80 -0.58
C ASP A 545 -9.94 -1.26 0.43
N SER A 546 -11.15 -0.67 0.43
CA SER A 546 -12.27 -1.16 1.25
C SER A 546 -12.65 -2.58 0.86
N VAL A 547 -12.78 -2.87 -0.44
CA VAL A 547 -13.09 -4.23 -0.94
C VAL A 547 -11.98 -5.20 -0.54
N LYS A 548 -10.70 -4.83 -0.76
CA LYS A 548 -9.55 -5.67 -0.39
C LYS A 548 -9.52 -5.98 1.11
N THR A 549 -9.77 -4.96 1.94
CA THR A 549 -9.81 -5.09 3.40
C THR A 549 -10.90 -6.07 3.85
N VAL A 550 -12.11 -5.97 3.29
CA VAL A 550 -13.22 -6.87 3.65
C VAL A 550 -12.87 -8.33 3.33
N VAL A 551 -12.28 -8.59 2.16
CA VAL A 551 -11.84 -9.94 1.77
C VAL A 551 -10.74 -10.46 2.70
N GLN A 552 -9.73 -9.64 3.03
CA GLN A 552 -8.68 -10.01 3.99
C GLN A 552 -9.26 -10.31 5.38
N MET A 553 -10.18 -9.48 5.87
CA MET A 553 -10.82 -9.67 7.17
C MET A 553 -11.61 -10.99 7.23
N ALA A 554 -12.37 -11.32 6.19
CA ALA A 554 -13.11 -12.59 6.11
C ALA A 554 -12.16 -13.80 6.18
N LEU A 555 -11.02 -13.73 5.49
CA LEU A 555 -10.01 -14.78 5.48
C LEU A 555 -9.36 -14.92 6.87
N PHE A 556 -9.00 -13.82 7.52
CA PHE A 556 -8.45 -13.85 8.89
C PHE A 556 -9.42 -14.41 9.91
N VAL A 557 -10.69 -13.99 9.86
CA VAL A 557 -11.76 -14.54 10.71
C VAL A 557 -11.85 -16.05 10.52
N THR A 558 -11.85 -16.52 9.26
CA THR A 558 -11.90 -17.96 8.96
C THR A 558 -10.71 -18.71 9.54
N ILE A 559 -9.48 -18.17 9.41
CA ILE A 559 -8.27 -18.76 9.98
C ILE A 559 -8.31 -18.80 11.51
N LEU A 560 -8.70 -17.70 12.14
CA LEU A 560 -8.76 -17.55 13.61
C LEU A 560 -9.72 -18.56 14.25
N PHE A 561 -10.89 -18.76 13.64
CA PHE A 561 -11.89 -19.70 14.17
C PHE A 561 -11.64 -21.15 13.74
N SER A 562 -11.26 -21.39 12.48
CA SER A 562 -11.14 -22.77 11.98
C SER A 562 -9.85 -23.47 12.37
N LEU A 563 -8.75 -22.74 12.56
CA LEU A 563 -7.42 -23.34 12.79
C LEU A 563 -6.92 -23.19 14.24
N TYR A 564 -7.31 -22.11 14.93
CA TYR A 564 -6.75 -21.76 16.25
C TYR A 564 -7.79 -21.66 17.36
N ASP A 565 -9.07 -21.90 17.06
CA ASP A 565 -10.20 -21.88 18.00
C ASP A 565 -10.20 -20.69 18.98
N VAL A 566 -9.91 -19.50 18.45
CA VAL A 566 -9.73 -18.30 19.27
C VAL A 566 -11.09 -17.76 19.71
N GLU A 567 -11.39 -17.86 21.00
CA GLU A 567 -12.61 -17.30 21.58
C GLU A 567 -12.54 -15.76 21.66
N VAL A 568 -13.37 -15.09 20.86
CA VAL A 568 -13.61 -13.63 20.99
C VAL A 568 -14.74 -13.43 21.99
N LYS A 569 -14.43 -12.90 23.18
CA LYS A 569 -15.43 -12.69 24.25
C LYS A 569 -16.39 -11.53 23.97
N GLY A 570 -15.95 -10.52 23.22
CA GLY A 570 -16.75 -9.35 22.87
C GLY A 570 -17.54 -9.48 21.57
N SER A 571 -18.16 -8.38 21.15
CA SER A 571 -18.84 -8.31 19.86
C SER A 571 -17.84 -8.40 18.70
N ARG A 572 -17.97 -9.45 17.89
CA ARG A 572 -17.17 -9.67 16.68
C ARG A 572 -17.35 -8.52 15.68
N ILE A 573 -18.55 -7.95 15.59
CA ILE A 573 -18.85 -6.84 14.68
C ILE A 573 -18.06 -5.59 15.08
N VAL A 574 -18.01 -5.27 16.38
CA VAL A 574 -17.25 -4.11 16.88
C VAL A 574 -15.76 -4.29 16.62
N ALA A 575 -15.20 -5.47 16.90
CA ALA A 575 -13.81 -5.79 16.60
C ALA A 575 -13.47 -5.63 15.11
N LEU A 576 -14.30 -6.19 14.24
CA LEU A 576 -14.11 -6.09 12.78
C LEU A 576 -14.24 -4.65 12.30
N SER A 577 -15.23 -3.90 12.77
CA SER A 577 -15.38 -2.49 12.40
C SER A 577 -14.18 -1.63 12.81
N LEU A 578 -13.56 -1.91 13.97
CA LEU A 578 -12.36 -1.22 14.42
C LEU A 578 -11.16 -1.50 13.51
N ILE A 579 -10.97 -2.77 13.12
CA ILE A 579 -9.94 -3.17 12.17
C ILE A 579 -10.13 -2.43 10.84
N PHE A 580 -11.35 -2.44 10.30
CA PHE A 580 -11.69 -1.76 9.04
C PHE A 580 -11.42 -0.24 9.08
N VAL A 581 -11.85 0.45 10.14
CA VAL A 581 -11.62 1.90 10.26
C VAL A 581 -10.13 2.21 10.37
N THR A 582 -9.38 1.36 11.07
CA THR A 582 -7.93 1.52 11.25
C THR A 582 -7.17 1.30 9.94
N THR A 583 -7.53 0.28 9.15
CA THR A 583 -6.91 0.04 7.83
C THR A 583 -7.21 1.17 6.86
N MET A 584 -8.44 1.69 6.84
CA MET A 584 -8.80 2.85 6.01
C MET A 584 -8.03 4.12 6.40
N ALA A 585 -7.78 4.32 7.70
CA ALA A 585 -6.88 5.38 8.15
C ALA A 585 -5.44 5.16 7.63
N GLY A 586 -4.99 3.91 7.57
CA GLY A 586 -3.70 3.54 6.99
C GLY A 586 -3.58 3.90 5.51
N VAL A 587 -4.61 3.62 4.70
CA VAL A 587 -4.68 4.04 3.30
C VAL A 587 -4.55 5.56 3.19
N ALA A 588 -5.32 6.31 4.00
CA ALA A 588 -5.29 7.78 3.98
C ALA A 588 -3.90 8.33 4.30
N ILE A 589 -3.21 7.74 5.28
CA ILE A 589 -1.85 8.11 5.67
C ILE A 589 -0.85 7.79 4.56
N GLY A 590 -0.92 6.60 3.95
CA GLY A 590 -0.07 6.24 2.81
C GLY A 590 -0.25 7.21 1.64
N CYS A 591 -1.50 7.53 1.31
CA CYS A 591 -1.90 8.53 0.34
C CYS A 591 -1.33 9.93 0.65
N MET A 592 -1.35 10.33 1.92
CA MET A 592 -0.79 11.61 2.37
C MET A 592 0.72 11.67 2.19
N ILE A 593 1.45 10.63 2.56
CA ILE A 593 2.92 10.56 2.41
C ILE A 593 3.31 10.66 0.94
N SER A 594 2.60 9.93 0.08
CA SER A 594 2.79 9.95 -1.38
C SER A 594 2.51 11.32 -2.00
N SER A 595 1.52 12.04 -1.47
CA SER A 595 1.19 13.40 -1.93
C SER A 595 2.27 14.42 -1.58
N LEU A 596 2.88 14.29 -0.39
CA LEU A 596 3.86 15.23 0.15
C LEU A 596 5.25 15.12 -0.48
N ARG A 597 5.62 13.94 -0.99
CA ARG A 597 6.94 13.67 -1.57
C ARG A 597 6.87 13.52 -3.09
N GLY A 598 7.95 13.90 -3.76
CA GLY A 598 8.03 13.89 -5.22
C GLY A 598 8.72 12.66 -5.80
N LYS A 599 9.48 11.92 -4.99
CA LYS A 599 10.23 10.74 -5.40
C LYS A 599 9.70 9.50 -4.70
N ASP A 600 9.57 8.42 -5.44
CA ASP A 600 9.14 7.10 -5.00
C ASP A 600 10.04 6.50 -3.91
N ILE A 601 11.36 6.60 -4.05
CA ILE A 601 12.32 6.09 -3.05
C ILE A 601 12.11 6.76 -1.68
N GLU A 602 11.82 8.06 -1.65
CA GLU A 602 11.58 8.79 -0.39
C GLU A 602 10.30 8.29 0.30
N VAL A 603 9.24 8.00 -0.48
CA VAL A 603 7.98 7.46 0.03
C VAL A 603 8.18 6.07 0.62
N ILE A 604 8.90 5.19 -0.08
CA ILE A 604 9.19 3.82 0.36
C ILE A 604 9.93 3.83 1.69
N ILE A 605 10.99 4.64 1.82
CA ILE A 605 11.78 4.74 3.05
C ILE A 605 10.92 5.23 4.22
N MET A 606 10.06 6.24 4.00
CA MET A 606 9.16 6.74 5.04
C MET A 606 8.15 5.71 5.49
N VAL A 607 7.53 4.97 4.55
CA VAL A 607 6.56 3.91 4.89
C VAL A 607 7.24 2.81 5.72
N VAL A 608 8.43 2.34 5.31
CA VAL A 608 9.17 1.32 6.05
C VAL A 608 9.53 1.79 7.47
N LEU A 609 9.99 3.04 7.61
CA LEU A 609 10.34 3.61 8.90
C LEU A 609 9.12 3.74 9.83
N ILE A 610 7.99 4.25 9.31
CA ILE A 610 6.74 4.33 10.07
C ILE A 610 6.29 2.94 10.51
N ASN A 611 6.41 1.94 9.63
CA ASN A 611 6.02 0.57 9.92
C ASN A 611 6.87 -0.03 11.05
N MET A 612 8.19 0.16 11.00
CA MET A 612 9.09 -0.29 12.08
C MET A 612 8.78 0.39 13.42
N VAL A 613 8.61 1.72 13.42
CA VAL A 613 8.31 2.49 14.63
C VAL A 613 7.02 2.02 15.28
N GLN A 614 5.97 1.81 14.50
CA GLN A 614 4.69 1.34 15.02
C GLN A 614 4.77 -0.09 15.54
N GLY A 615 5.56 -0.99 14.94
CA GLY A 615 5.74 -2.34 15.46
C GLY A 615 6.21 -2.38 16.92
N TYR A 616 7.17 -1.52 17.27
CA TYR A 616 7.70 -1.46 18.64
C TYR A 616 6.88 -0.57 19.58
N SER A 617 6.26 0.49 19.06
CA SER A 617 5.71 1.58 19.90
C SER A 617 4.19 1.63 19.97
N SER A 618 3.48 0.75 19.24
CA SER A 618 2.01 0.69 19.24
C SER A 618 1.41 -0.15 20.36
N GLY A 619 2.24 -0.89 21.10
CA GLY A 619 1.76 -1.80 22.12
C GLY A 619 1.30 -3.16 21.58
N SER A 620 1.63 -3.49 20.33
CA SER A 620 1.23 -4.74 19.66
C SER A 620 2.10 -5.93 20.07
N LEU A 621 3.42 -5.76 20.07
CA LEU A 621 4.40 -6.77 20.49
C LEU A 621 4.74 -6.69 21.98
N LEU A 622 4.90 -5.46 22.49
CA LEU A 622 5.34 -5.20 23.86
C LEU A 622 4.29 -4.38 24.61
N PRO A 623 4.09 -4.61 25.92
CA PRO A 623 3.24 -3.76 26.73
C PRO A 623 3.74 -2.32 26.75
N LEU A 624 2.83 -1.35 26.55
CA LEU A 624 3.17 0.08 26.61
C LEU A 624 3.57 0.54 28.02
N ASP A 625 3.24 -0.24 29.06
CA ASP A 625 3.64 0.05 30.43
C ASP A 625 5.14 -0.12 30.67
N TRP A 626 5.86 -0.80 29.76
CA TRP A 626 7.33 -0.92 29.83
C TRP A 626 8.04 0.36 29.38
N ALA A 627 7.36 1.21 28.63
CA ALA A 627 7.94 2.47 28.18
C ALA A 627 7.92 3.52 29.31
N PRO A 628 8.94 4.39 29.39
CA PRO A 628 8.91 5.54 30.28
C PRO A 628 7.66 6.41 30.06
N TRP A 629 7.11 6.96 31.15
CA TRP A 629 5.83 7.67 31.12
C TRP A 629 5.77 8.78 30.05
N TYR A 630 6.85 9.53 29.86
CA TYR A 630 6.92 10.62 28.88
C TYR A 630 6.90 10.09 27.44
N TYR A 631 7.60 9.00 27.16
CA TYR A 631 7.62 8.38 25.84
C TYR A 631 6.25 7.82 25.50
N ARG A 632 5.62 7.13 26.44
CA ARG A 632 4.26 6.62 26.30
C ARG A 632 3.26 7.75 26.01
N GLN A 633 3.31 8.84 26.78
CA GLN A 633 2.33 9.91 26.72
C GLN A 633 2.47 10.83 25.51
N PHE A 634 3.69 11.08 25.01
CA PHE A 634 3.90 12.01 23.90
C PHE A 634 4.14 11.31 22.56
N PHE A 635 4.74 10.11 22.57
CA PHE A 635 5.11 9.41 21.33
C PHE A 635 4.16 8.25 21.03
N CYS A 636 4.04 7.27 21.93
CA CYS A 636 3.18 6.12 21.68
C CYS A 636 1.72 6.53 21.49
N SER A 637 1.24 7.50 22.27
CA SER A 637 -0.13 8.02 22.16
C SER A 637 -0.43 8.71 20.83
N LEU A 638 0.58 9.24 20.14
CA LEU A 638 0.40 9.99 18.90
C LEU A 638 0.28 9.05 17.70
N LEU A 639 0.80 7.82 17.81
CA LEU A 639 0.79 6.86 16.71
C LEU A 639 -0.63 6.39 16.39
N PRO A 640 -0.98 6.26 15.09
CA PRO A 640 -2.34 5.97 14.65
C PRO A 640 -2.84 4.59 15.10
N SER A 641 -1.96 3.60 15.24
CA SER A 641 -2.29 2.21 15.59
C SER A 641 -2.33 1.92 17.10
N SER A 642 -1.78 2.79 17.95
CA SER A 642 -1.64 2.49 19.40
C SER A 642 -2.97 2.33 20.12
N PHE A 643 -3.89 3.30 19.98
CA PHE A 643 -5.21 3.20 20.60
C PHE A 643 -6.09 2.11 19.97
N PRO A 644 -6.10 1.92 18.64
CA PRO A 644 -6.78 0.78 18.02
C PRO A 644 -6.29 -0.59 18.53
N VAL A 645 -4.98 -0.78 18.72
CA VAL A 645 -4.42 -2.03 19.28
C VAL A 645 -4.97 -2.29 20.69
N GLU A 646 -4.94 -1.28 21.56
CA GLU A 646 -5.42 -1.42 22.93
C GLU A 646 -6.95 -1.62 23.01
N ALA A 647 -7.69 -0.94 22.14
CA ALA A 647 -9.14 -1.12 22.00
C ALA A 647 -9.49 -2.52 21.51
N LEU A 648 -8.80 -3.03 20.47
CA LEU A 648 -9.05 -4.36 19.94
C LEU A 648 -8.77 -5.44 20.98
N ARG A 649 -7.66 -5.32 21.71
CA ARG A 649 -7.34 -6.21 22.84
C ARG A 649 -8.42 -6.18 23.92
N SER A 650 -8.94 -5.01 24.25
CA SER A 650 -10.00 -4.86 25.24
C SER A 650 -11.30 -5.52 24.78
N ILE A 651 -11.63 -5.44 23.48
CA ILE A 651 -12.81 -6.12 22.92
C ILE A 651 -12.63 -7.64 22.97
N THR A 652 -11.48 -8.18 22.54
CA THR A 652 -11.27 -9.63 22.47
C THR A 652 -11.14 -10.29 23.84
N SER A 653 -10.38 -9.67 24.77
CA SER A 653 -10.07 -10.26 26.08
C SER A 653 -11.06 -9.90 27.19
N ARG A 654 -11.58 -8.66 27.21
CA ARG A 654 -12.48 -8.17 28.27
C ARG A 654 -13.95 -8.12 27.85
N GLY A 655 -14.24 -8.22 26.55
CA GLY A 655 -15.60 -8.18 26.03
C GLY A 655 -16.23 -6.79 26.01
N TRP A 656 -15.43 -5.72 26.08
CA TRP A 656 -15.94 -4.35 26.13
C TRP A 656 -16.56 -3.92 24.80
N GLY A 657 -17.72 -3.26 24.86
CA GLY A 657 -18.39 -2.63 23.73
C GLY A 657 -18.00 -1.17 23.53
N LEU A 658 -18.72 -0.50 22.62
CA LEU A 658 -18.52 0.93 22.30
C LEU A 658 -18.86 1.87 23.48
N ASP A 659 -19.61 1.39 24.47
CA ASP A 659 -19.97 2.15 25.67
C ASP A 659 -18.75 2.51 26.52
N ASN A 660 -17.66 1.76 26.38
CA ASN A 660 -16.44 2.00 27.13
C ASN A 660 -15.52 3.00 26.41
N PHE A 661 -15.05 4.01 27.16
CA PHE A 661 -14.15 5.05 26.68
C PHE A 661 -12.89 4.51 25.99
N TYR A 662 -12.32 3.39 26.49
CA TYR A 662 -11.12 2.79 25.89
C TYR A 662 -11.36 2.33 24.45
N VAL A 663 -12.53 1.73 24.19
CA VAL A 663 -12.89 1.26 22.84
C VAL A 663 -13.20 2.45 21.94
N ALA A 664 -14.01 3.40 22.42
CA ALA A 664 -14.36 4.61 21.67
C ALA A 664 -13.11 5.44 21.29
N ARG A 665 -12.12 5.54 22.18
CA ARG A 665 -10.83 6.21 21.90
C ARG A 665 -10.07 5.56 20.75
N GLY A 666 -10.13 4.24 20.60
CA GLY A 666 -9.54 3.53 19.47
C GLY A 666 -10.12 3.98 18.13
N PHE A 667 -11.46 3.99 18.02
CA PHE A 667 -12.15 4.49 16.83
C PHE A 667 -11.86 5.96 16.56
N LEU A 668 -11.93 6.80 17.59
CA LEU A 668 -11.68 8.24 17.47
C LEU A 668 -10.27 8.51 16.93
N SER A 669 -9.26 7.79 17.43
CA SER A 669 -7.88 7.90 16.96
C SER A 669 -7.75 7.63 15.46
N ALA A 670 -8.31 6.51 14.99
CA ALA A 670 -8.24 6.14 13.59
C ALA A 670 -8.98 7.14 12.68
N ILE A 671 -10.18 7.59 13.09
CA ILE A 671 -10.96 8.58 12.35
C ILE A 671 -10.25 9.93 12.27
N VAL A 672 -9.68 10.40 13.39
CA VAL A 672 -8.96 11.68 13.45
C VAL A 672 -7.75 11.65 12.53
N TRP A 673 -6.96 10.58 12.56
CA TRP A 673 -5.81 10.43 11.67
C TRP A 673 -6.22 10.32 10.20
N GLY A 674 -7.26 9.53 9.89
CA GLY A 674 -7.79 9.44 8.52
C GLY A 674 -8.25 10.80 8.00
N PHE A 675 -9.02 11.55 8.79
CA PHE A 675 -9.50 12.88 8.42
C PHE A 675 -8.36 13.90 8.29
N PHE A 676 -7.42 13.91 9.24
CA PHE A 676 -6.23 14.77 9.18
C PHE A 676 -5.44 14.53 7.89
N SER A 677 -5.22 13.27 7.52
CA SER A 677 -4.52 12.93 6.28
C SER A 677 -5.24 13.45 5.04
N LEU A 678 -6.57 13.29 4.96
CA LEU A 678 -7.37 13.83 3.85
C LEU A 678 -7.31 15.37 3.77
N VAL A 679 -7.32 16.06 4.92
CA VAL A 679 -7.18 17.53 4.97
C VAL A 679 -5.79 17.96 4.47
N VAL A 680 -4.73 17.29 4.89
CA VAL A 680 -3.36 17.57 4.43
C VAL A 680 -3.26 17.38 2.92
N ILE A 681 -3.81 16.29 2.38
CA ILE A 681 -3.83 16.04 0.93
C ILE A 681 -4.55 17.18 0.19
N ALA A 682 -5.73 17.60 0.67
CA ALA A 682 -6.46 18.71 0.07
C ALA A 682 -5.70 20.05 0.11
N LEU A 683 -4.91 20.30 1.17
CA LEU A 683 -4.05 21.47 1.27
C LEU A 683 -2.85 21.41 0.30
N VAL A 684 -2.25 20.23 0.15
CA VAL A 684 -1.15 19.99 -0.80
C VAL A 684 -1.63 20.17 -2.24
N GLU A 685 -2.80 19.63 -2.59
CA GLU A 685 -3.44 19.83 -3.89
C GLU A 685 -3.63 21.33 -4.20
N ARG A 686 -4.16 22.09 -3.23
CA ARG A 686 -4.33 23.55 -3.37
C ARG A 686 -3.01 24.30 -3.57
N ARG A 687 -1.91 23.83 -2.98
CA ARG A 687 -0.57 24.43 -3.19
C ARG A 687 0.04 24.04 -4.52
N LYS A 688 -0.09 22.79 -4.98
CA LYS A 688 0.47 22.30 -6.26
C LYS A 688 -0.07 23.08 -7.47
N HIS A 689 -1.30 23.57 -7.37
CA HIS A 689 -1.95 24.37 -8.41
C HIS A 689 -1.92 25.89 -8.19
N LYS A 690 -1.26 26.40 -7.14
CA LYS A 690 -0.89 27.82 -7.04
C LYS A 690 0.49 27.98 -7.66
#